data_AF-A0A2V9MNP7-F1
#
_entry.id   AF-A0A2V9MNP7-F1
#
_cell.length_a   1.000
_cell.length_b   1.000
_cell.length_c   1.000
_cell.angle_alpha   90.00
_cell.angle_beta   90.00
_cell.angle_gamma   90.00
#
_symmetry.space_group_name_H-M   'P 1'
#
loop_
_entity.id
_entity.type
_entity.pdbx_description
1 polymer ?
#
loop_
_entity_poly.entity_id
_entity_poly.type
_entity_poly.pdbx_seq_one_letter_code
_entity_poly.pdbx_strand_id
1 'polypeptide(L)'
;MGSSMAENHPVGFQWVMEARERGAKIIHVDPRFTRTSAMADIWVPLRAGSDIIFLGALVNYVLANNKEFREYVVRYTNAPAMLRDDFKDTEDLDGFFSGWDAKQKKYDPETWLYRSAPRKDTKEAPGHSEFGGGHGKDRGGEAQEVTNFEWDFSLEDSQCVFQVLKRHFFRYTPEMVERYCGIPQAVFLKTAETFTSASGPDKTGDICYAVGWTQHSKGVQIIRTAAILQLLLGNIGRPGGGILALRGHASIQGSTDIPTLYDILPGYLPMPFFEADSKSLQGYIKKHRAKIGLWSNFDAYIISLLKAYYGDAATAENEYGFNWLPRVTGDHSHYGYWLDMQDGKMEGLFVMGQNPAVGAANGRLERTALSKLKWLVVRDMVETETASFWLDSPEVERGELKTEEIGTEVFLFPAAGTAEKEGTFTNTQRLLQYREMAVEPPGDARSETWFMVHLGNRIKKRAGEDRRPRNAGINAITWNYTLRGSHAEPKVSEVLQEINGYTVADRKQLKHIQDLKNDGSTACGAWIYCGVFPEQDRNRANERKPTDLLGHGWGFAWPNDCRIIYNRASAKPDGTPWSERKKLVWWDAEKKEWTGLDNADYKKDLAPTTPDDLDAGSGVVGLGGARPFTLHPDGVGWLYVASGYYEPLESPIANPLYAQQVNPAAQKKERSENPYAAEVGDPRYPYVLTTYRLTEHHTAGGMTRTLSHLAELQPELFTEVSPEFADEVGLEHGDWATIRTARATIEARVLVTRRMRPVWIAGRRVHQVGLPYHWGYKGKAKGDVVNDLLAINEEPNVRIMETKALMCDVAPGRRSENPSAQATQSTQRQATCEVACKEWNQVGEDGLDWSGHSYDNTSAVGHSTWRHVKFVEREPQPGFGGNAPELNSWAFSSDVCKHCENAGCLEACPTGSIVRTEFGGVFVQPDICNGCGYCVVACPFGVVEKNMDDGRAFKCTFCYDRQKAGLVPACAKACPTESIKFGEIEMLRDEAKARIEKLHERGMDDAKLYDPTDTSVGGTHAFFIVRGDVRAYNLPPKPEVPTIYLKKAWISSAIGAALLLGGTLAAFLADRPERRP
;
A
#
# COMPACT_ATOMS: atom_id res chain seq x y z
N MET A 1 -14.77 -9.19 -6.79
CA MET A 1 -14.03 -8.84 -5.54
C MET A 1 -12.79 -8.07 -5.96
N GLY A 2 -12.37 -7.05 -5.22
CA GLY A 2 -11.20 -6.24 -5.63
C GLY A 2 -11.42 -5.39 -6.91
N SER A 3 -12.69 -5.10 -7.24
CA SER A 3 -13.09 -4.26 -8.38
C SER A 3 -14.51 -3.72 -8.18
N SER A 4 -14.72 -2.41 -8.44
CA SER A 4 -16.05 -1.84 -8.69
C SER A 4 -16.27 -1.76 -10.20
N MET A 5 -16.67 -2.87 -10.81
CA MET A 5 -16.78 -3.02 -12.27
C MET A 5 -17.84 -2.09 -12.88
N ALA A 6 -18.96 -1.83 -12.20
CA ALA A 6 -19.99 -0.93 -12.70
C ALA A 6 -19.52 0.53 -12.77
N GLU A 7 -18.44 0.88 -12.08
CA GLU A 7 -17.86 2.24 -12.10
C GLU A 7 -16.64 2.31 -13.03
N ASN A 8 -15.75 1.32 -12.95
CA ASN A 8 -14.47 1.36 -13.65
C ASN A 8 -14.52 0.73 -15.05
N HIS A 9 -15.52 -0.12 -15.30
CA HIS A 9 -15.73 -0.84 -16.56
C HIS A 9 -17.23 -0.91 -16.91
N PRO A 10 -17.96 0.23 -16.89
CA PRO A 10 -19.42 0.25 -16.92
C PRO A 10 -20.01 -0.47 -18.13
N VAL A 11 -19.41 -0.31 -19.32
CA VAL A 11 -19.87 -1.00 -20.53
C VAL A 11 -19.60 -2.51 -20.45
N GLY A 12 -18.48 -2.92 -19.87
CA GLY A 12 -18.21 -4.35 -19.64
C GLY A 12 -19.18 -4.98 -18.64
N PHE A 13 -19.70 -4.20 -17.69
CA PHE A 13 -20.63 -4.66 -16.67
C PHE A 13 -22.01 -5.06 -17.24
N GLN A 14 -22.36 -4.61 -18.46
CA GLN A 14 -23.58 -5.06 -19.14
C GLN A 14 -23.63 -6.59 -19.26
N TRP A 15 -22.50 -7.25 -19.52
CA TRP A 15 -22.43 -8.70 -19.66
C TRP A 15 -22.62 -9.44 -18.35
N VAL A 16 -22.26 -8.79 -17.23
CA VAL A 16 -22.54 -9.31 -15.88
C VAL A 16 -24.04 -9.25 -15.61
N MET A 17 -24.71 -8.18 -16.04
CA MET A 17 -26.16 -8.04 -15.92
C MET A 17 -26.90 -9.05 -16.81
N GLU A 18 -26.47 -9.26 -18.05
CA GLU A 18 -27.03 -10.32 -18.91
C GLU A 18 -26.85 -11.71 -18.29
N ALA A 19 -25.70 -11.99 -17.68
CA ALA A 19 -25.48 -13.25 -16.98
C ALA A 19 -26.45 -13.41 -15.80
N ARG A 20 -26.71 -12.33 -15.05
CA ARG A 20 -27.67 -12.31 -13.93
C ARG A 20 -29.10 -12.59 -14.41
N GLU A 21 -29.52 -11.99 -15.52
CA GLU A 21 -30.83 -12.25 -16.14
C GLU A 21 -30.99 -13.71 -16.56
N ARG A 22 -29.88 -14.38 -16.93
CA ARG A 22 -29.83 -15.82 -17.21
C ARG A 22 -29.68 -16.69 -15.95
N GLY A 23 -29.78 -16.10 -14.76
CA GLY A 23 -29.78 -16.77 -13.47
C GLY A 23 -28.43 -16.86 -12.75
N ALA A 24 -27.38 -16.18 -13.23
CA ALA A 24 -26.13 -16.07 -12.49
C ALA A 24 -26.31 -15.26 -11.20
N LYS A 25 -25.54 -15.59 -10.17
CA LYS A 25 -25.51 -14.84 -8.91
C LYS A 25 -24.32 -13.88 -8.90
N ILE A 26 -24.56 -12.62 -8.57
CA ILE A 26 -23.53 -11.60 -8.45
C ILE A 26 -23.15 -11.46 -6.98
N ILE A 27 -21.87 -11.67 -6.68
CA ILE A 27 -21.28 -11.49 -5.35
C ILE A 27 -20.29 -10.32 -5.43
N HIS A 28 -20.52 -9.27 -4.66
CA HIS A 28 -19.63 -8.12 -4.59
C HIS A 28 -18.98 -8.03 -3.20
N VAL A 29 -17.68 -8.28 -3.15
CA VAL A 29 -16.86 -8.24 -1.93
C VAL A 29 -15.98 -7.00 -2.04
N ASP A 30 -16.30 -5.97 -1.25
CA ASP A 30 -15.68 -4.64 -1.27
C ASP A 30 -15.94 -3.94 0.08
N PRO A 31 -14.96 -3.19 0.64
CA PRO A 31 -15.15 -2.47 1.91
C PRO A 31 -16.29 -1.44 1.86
N ARG A 32 -16.72 -1.06 0.65
CA ARG A 32 -17.75 -0.05 0.40
C ARG A 32 -18.94 -0.67 -0.32
N PHE A 33 -20.13 -0.12 -0.06
CA PHE A 33 -21.29 -0.33 -0.92
C PHE A 33 -21.20 0.59 -2.12
N THR A 34 -20.74 0.04 -3.24
CA THR A 34 -20.52 0.73 -4.51
C THR A 34 -21.71 0.66 -5.46
N ARG A 35 -21.62 1.30 -6.64
CA ARG A 35 -22.62 1.12 -7.71
C ARG A 35 -22.69 -0.33 -8.19
N THR A 36 -21.58 -1.07 -8.10
CA THR A 36 -21.55 -2.52 -8.35
C THR A 36 -22.33 -3.29 -7.27
N SER A 37 -22.20 -2.87 -6.00
CA SER A 37 -22.92 -3.50 -4.88
C SER A 37 -24.43 -3.35 -5.01
N ALA A 38 -24.90 -2.21 -5.52
CA ALA A 38 -26.32 -1.96 -5.77
C ALA A 38 -26.96 -2.97 -6.74
N MET A 39 -26.14 -3.59 -7.61
CA MET A 39 -26.58 -4.57 -8.59
C MET A 39 -26.30 -6.02 -8.17
N ALA A 40 -25.61 -6.22 -7.03
CA ALA A 40 -25.21 -7.54 -6.54
C ALA A 40 -26.33 -8.24 -5.76
N ASP A 41 -26.37 -9.57 -5.83
CA ASP A 41 -27.30 -10.38 -5.02
C ASP A 41 -26.78 -10.57 -3.58
N ILE A 42 -25.45 -10.53 -3.42
CA ILE A 42 -24.76 -10.57 -2.13
C ILE A 42 -23.68 -9.49 -2.12
N TRP A 43 -23.76 -8.58 -1.17
CA TRP A 43 -22.65 -7.69 -0.82
C TRP A 43 -21.98 -8.17 0.46
N VAL A 44 -20.65 -8.20 0.44
CA VAL A 44 -19.81 -8.61 1.58
C VAL A 44 -18.89 -7.45 1.96
N PRO A 45 -19.16 -6.75 3.08
CA PRO A 45 -18.30 -5.68 3.58
C PRO A 45 -17.07 -6.26 4.29
N LEU A 46 -15.92 -6.29 3.61
CA LEU A 46 -14.66 -6.68 4.23
C LEU A 46 -13.87 -5.49 4.75
N ARG A 47 -12.98 -5.73 5.72
CA ARG A 47 -11.88 -4.82 6.03
C ARG A 47 -10.88 -4.75 4.87
N ALA A 48 -10.51 -3.55 4.44
CA ALA A 48 -9.46 -3.37 3.44
C ALA A 48 -8.13 -4.05 3.87
N GLY A 49 -7.54 -4.84 2.97
CA GLY A 49 -6.26 -5.54 3.21
C GLY A 49 -6.39 -6.94 3.82
N SER A 50 -7.61 -7.45 4.04
CA SER A 50 -7.90 -8.77 4.60
C SER A 50 -8.33 -9.84 3.57
N ASP A 51 -8.15 -9.55 2.27
CA ASP A 51 -8.62 -10.37 1.15
C ASP A 51 -8.14 -11.84 1.18
N ILE A 52 -6.87 -12.08 1.56
CA ILE A 52 -6.31 -13.45 1.65
C ILE A 52 -7.01 -14.26 2.74
N ILE A 53 -7.43 -13.66 3.86
CA ILE A 53 -8.18 -14.40 4.90
C ILE A 53 -9.51 -14.89 4.31
N PHE A 54 -10.23 -14.00 3.60
CA PHE A 54 -11.50 -14.34 2.98
C PHE A 54 -11.37 -15.39 1.88
N LEU A 55 -10.43 -15.20 0.93
CA LEU A 55 -10.20 -16.15 -0.17
C LEU A 55 -9.64 -17.49 0.35
N GLY A 56 -8.73 -17.44 1.32
CA GLY A 56 -8.19 -18.63 1.96
C GLY A 56 -9.27 -19.43 2.67
N ALA A 57 -10.24 -18.76 3.29
CA ALA A 57 -11.39 -19.43 3.90
C ALA A 57 -12.32 -20.05 2.86
N LEU A 58 -12.47 -19.45 1.66
CA LEU A 58 -13.19 -20.09 0.55
C LEU A 58 -12.46 -21.34 0.05
N VAL A 59 -11.13 -21.31 -0.05
CA VAL A 59 -10.31 -22.49 -0.38
C VAL A 59 -10.49 -23.58 0.68
N ASN A 60 -10.38 -23.23 1.97
CA ASN A 60 -10.63 -24.16 3.07
C ASN A 60 -12.04 -24.75 3.01
N TYR A 61 -13.06 -23.92 2.76
CA TYR A 61 -14.45 -24.38 2.62
C TYR A 61 -14.60 -25.39 1.48
N VAL A 62 -13.95 -25.16 0.34
CA VAL A 62 -13.97 -26.11 -0.78
C VAL A 62 -13.36 -27.45 -0.38
N LEU A 63 -12.16 -27.43 0.21
CA LEU A 63 -11.40 -28.63 0.58
C LEU A 63 -12.05 -29.40 1.74
N ALA A 64 -12.62 -28.70 2.73
CA ALA A 64 -13.27 -29.31 3.88
C ALA A 64 -14.63 -29.96 3.53
N ASN A 65 -15.29 -29.48 2.48
CA ASN A 65 -16.62 -29.96 2.07
C ASN A 65 -16.62 -30.78 0.77
N ASN A 66 -15.44 -31.16 0.26
CA ASN A 66 -15.26 -31.89 -1.01
C ASN A 66 -16.03 -31.25 -2.18
N LYS A 67 -15.94 -29.91 -2.30
CA LYS A 67 -16.64 -29.14 -3.35
C LYS A 67 -15.80 -28.93 -4.61
N GLU A 68 -14.56 -29.42 -4.64
CA GLU A 68 -13.69 -29.33 -5.80
C GLU A 68 -14.20 -30.18 -6.96
N PHE A 69 -13.93 -29.75 -8.20
CA PHE A 69 -14.15 -30.58 -9.37
C PHE A 69 -13.01 -31.60 -9.48
N ARG A 70 -13.13 -32.70 -8.71
CA ARG A 70 -12.05 -33.66 -8.47
C ARG A 70 -11.33 -34.15 -9.72
N GLU A 71 -12.07 -34.53 -10.77
CA GLU A 71 -11.45 -35.02 -12.02
C GLU A 71 -10.61 -33.94 -12.71
N TYR A 72 -11.11 -32.70 -12.79
CA TYR A 72 -10.36 -31.57 -13.31
C TYR A 72 -9.09 -31.32 -12.47
N VAL A 73 -9.23 -31.33 -11.14
CA VAL A 73 -8.09 -31.12 -10.21
C VAL A 73 -7.01 -32.17 -10.43
N VAL A 74 -7.37 -33.45 -10.42
CA VAL A 74 -6.39 -34.55 -10.56
C VAL A 74 -5.69 -34.53 -11.92
N ARG A 75 -6.39 -34.12 -12.99
CA ARG A 75 -5.87 -34.23 -14.37
C ARG A 75 -5.19 -32.97 -14.87
N TYR A 76 -5.66 -31.79 -14.49
CA TYR A 76 -5.26 -30.51 -15.09
C TYR A 76 -4.56 -29.56 -14.12
N THR A 77 -4.29 -30.00 -12.89
CA THR A 77 -3.46 -29.24 -11.96
C THR A 77 -2.29 -30.08 -11.46
N ASN A 78 -1.35 -29.42 -10.78
CA ASN A 78 -0.26 -30.10 -10.10
C ASN A 78 -0.66 -30.70 -8.74
N ALA A 79 -1.95 -30.85 -8.42
CA ALA A 79 -2.42 -31.51 -7.19
C ALA A 79 -1.70 -32.84 -6.86
N PRO A 80 -1.45 -33.72 -7.84
CA PRO A 80 -0.74 -34.98 -7.59
C PRO A 80 0.77 -34.84 -7.44
N ALA A 81 1.38 -33.70 -7.80
CA ALA A 81 2.83 -33.54 -7.81
C ALA A 81 3.40 -33.60 -6.38
N MET A 82 4.54 -34.27 -6.22
CA MET A 82 5.24 -34.39 -4.95
C MET A 82 6.17 -33.20 -4.71
N LEU A 83 6.00 -32.50 -3.57
CA LEU A 83 6.98 -31.52 -3.08
C LEU A 83 8.18 -32.22 -2.43
N ARG A 84 9.29 -31.50 -2.31
CA ARG A 84 10.46 -31.97 -1.57
C ARG A 84 10.16 -32.12 -0.08
N ASP A 85 10.78 -33.11 0.54
CA ASP A 85 10.58 -33.40 1.98
C ASP A 85 11.19 -32.32 2.90
N ASP A 86 12.08 -31.47 2.37
CA ASP A 86 12.68 -30.33 3.09
C ASP A 86 11.85 -29.03 3.00
N PHE A 87 10.70 -29.07 2.32
CA PHE A 87 9.74 -27.98 2.28
C PHE A 87 9.12 -27.71 3.66
N LYS A 88 9.06 -26.44 4.08
CA LYS A 88 8.32 -25.99 5.27
C LYS A 88 7.47 -24.77 4.95
N ASP A 89 6.23 -24.81 5.42
CA ASP A 89 5.21 -23.78 5.19
C ASP A 89 5.30 -22.66 6.25
N THR A 90 4.57 -21.55 6.04
CA THR A 90 4.35 -20.50 7.05
C THR A 90 3.69 -21.02 8.32
N GLU A 91 2.94 -22.11 8.20
CA GLU A 91 2.38 -22.86 9.32
C GLU A 91 3.46 -23.48 10.22
N ASP A 92 4.58 -23.90 9.63
CA ASP A 92 5.67 -24.59 10.31
C ASP A 92 6.71 -23.61 10.89
N LEU A 93 6.80 -22.40 10.32
CA LEU A 93 7.85 -21.42 10.62
C LEU A 93 7.30 -20.02 10.96
N ASP A 94 6.11 -19.95 11.55
CA ASP A 94 5.51 -18.72 12.09
C ASP A 94 5.53 -17.51 11.13
N GLY A 95 5.01 -17.73 9.93
CA GLY A 95 4.90 -16.69 8.91
C GLY A 95 6.11 -16.57 7.99
N PHE A 96 7.03 -17.53 8.01
CA PHE A 96 8.10 -17.68 7.02
C PHE A 96 7.96 -18.98 6.24
N PHE A 97 8.46 -19.02 5.01
CA PHE A 97 8.71 -20.29 4.32
C PHE A 97 10.14 -20.77 4.57
N SER A 98 10.40 -22.05 4.32
CA SER A 98 11.78 -22.55 4.22
C SER A 98 12.57 -21.72 3.19
N GLY A 99 13.83 -21.40 3.50
CA GLY A 99 14.70 -20.60 2.63
C GLY A 99 14.74 -19.10 2.92
N TRP A 100 14.12 -18.59 4.00
CA TRP A 100 14.23 -17.18 4.38
C TRP A 100 15.65 -16.77 4.80
N ASP A 101 16.23 -15.78 4.11
CA ASP A 101 17.46 -15.09 4.52
C ASP A 101 17.11 -13.73 5.13
N ALA A 102 17.20 -13.63 6.47
CA ALA A 102 16.89 -12.41 7.21
C ALA A 102 17.84 -11.23 6.91
N LYS A 103 19.09 -11.50 6.51
CA LYS A 103 20.08 -10.45 6.19
C LYS A 103 19.80 -9.86 4.83
N GLN A 104 19.47 -10.70 3.85
CA GLN A 104 19.16 -10.27 2.48
C GLN A 104 17.69 -9.88 2.30
N LYS A 105 16.83 -10.21 3.26
CA LYS A 105 15.38 -10.06 3.21
C LYS A 105 14.77 -10.68 1.95
N LYS A 106 15.22 -11.89 1.61
CA LYS A 106 14.78 -12.63 0.42
C LYS A 106 14.62 -14.11 0.73
N TYR A 107 13.85 -14.80 -0.08
CA TYR A 107 13.73 -16.26 -0.02
C TYR A 107 14.67 -16.94 -1.02
N ASP A 108 15.20 -18.08 -0.61
CA ASP A 108 15.73 -19.12 -1.48
C ASP A 108 14.64 -20.19 -1.73
N PRO A 109 14.05 -20.23 -2.94
CA PRO A 109 12.92 -21.11 -3.22
C PRO A 109 13.32 -22.57 -3.50
N GLU A 110 14.59 -22.98 -3.34
CA GLU A 110 15.04 -24.35 -3.66
C GLU A 110 14.17 -25.45 -3.01
N THR A 111 13.82 -25.25 -1.74
CA THR A 111 12.99 -26.21 -0.99
C THR A 111 11.53 -26.25 -1.45
N TRP A 112 11.08 -25.30 -2.27
CA TRP A 112 9.69 -25.22 -2.75
C TRP A 112 9.48 -26.02 -4.04
N LEU A 113 10.55 -26.55 -4.61
CA LEU A 113 10.53 -27.32 -5.85
C LEU A 113 9.86 -28.69 -5.66
N TYR A 114 9.48 -29.30 -6.78
CA TYR A 114 9.07 -30.71 -6.80
C TYR A 114 10.23 -31.61 -6.37
N ARG A 115 9.89 -32.78 -5.80
CA ARG A 115 10.88 -33.73 -5.24
C ARG A 115 11.96 -34.12 -6.25
N SER A 116 11.60 -34.22 -7.53
CA SER A 116 12.49 -34.61 -8.62
C SER A 116 13.40 -33.49 -9.14
N ALA A 117 13.23 -32.25 -8.68
CA ALA A 117 14.02 -31.12 -9.14
C ALA A 117 15.48 -31.17 -8.61
N PRO A 118 16.48 -30.81 -9.43
CA PRO A 118 17.89 -30.82 -9.03
C PRO A 118 18.18 -29.82 -7.91
N ARG A 119 19.19 -30.13 -7.08
CA ARG A 119 19.69 -29.28 -5.99
C ARG A 119 20.79 -28.33 -6.46
N LYS A 120 20.97 -27.19 -5.78
CA LYS A 120 21.99 -26.17 -6.10
C LYS A 120 23.43 -26.72 -6.09
N ASP A 121 23.68 -27.74 -5.30
CA ASP A 121 25.00 -28.38 -5.12
C ASP A 121 25.35 -29.39 -6.21
N THR A 122 24.44 -29.65 -7.15
CA THR A 122 24.68 -30.45 -8.33
C THR A 122 25.26 -29.59 -9.48
N LYS A 123 25.82 -30.21 -10.53
CA LYS A 123 26.32 -29.48 -11.70
C LYS A 123 25.21 -28.83 -12.55
N GLU A 124 23.95 -29.07 -12.18
CA GLU A 124 22.74 -28.58 -12.84
C GLU A 124 22.18 -27.40 -12.03
N ALA A 125 21.86 -26.30 -12.70
CA ALA A 125 21.36 -25.12 -12.02
C ALA A 125 19.94 -25.42 -11.49
N PRO A 126 19.67 -25.17 -10.20
CA PRO A 126 18.37 -25.39 -9.59
C PRO A 126 17.38 -24.44 -10.25
N GLY A 127 16.16 -24.92 -10.44
CA GLY A 127 15.17 -24.29 -11.29
C GLY A 127 14.52 -23.01 -10.75
N HIS A 128 15.27 -22.14 -10.06
CA HIS A 128 14.87 -20.79 -9.69
C HIS A 128 16.07 -19.83 -9.65
N SER A 129 15.94 -18.60 -10.18
CA SER A 129 17.00 -17.60 -10.13
C SER A 129 16.98 -16.80 -8.82
N GLU A 130 18.17 -16.53 -8.26
CA GLU A 130 18.35 -15.88 -6.95
C GLU A 130 18.11 -14.36 -6.93
N PHE A 131 17.55 -13.76 -7.99
CA PHE A 131 17.56 -12.30 -8.22
C PHE A 131 16.17 -11.66 -8.36
N GLY A 132 15.83 -10.79 -7.40
CA GLY A 132 14.52 -10.19 -7.10
C GLY A 132 13.67 -9.58 -8.22
N GLY A 133 12.39 -9.35 -7.91
CA GLY A 133 11.22 -9.21 -8.80
C GLY A 133 11.33 -8.43 -10.12
N GLY A 134 10.37 -8.71 -11.00
CA GLY A 134 10.17 -8.14 -12.34
C GLY A 134 9.19 -8.97 -13.19
N HIS A 135 8.47 -8.32 -14.12
CA HIS A 135 7.54 -8.93 -15.08
C HIS A 135 8.19 -9.98 -16.01
N GLY A 136 9.51 -9.89 -16.21
CA GLY A 136 10.25 -10.82 -17.08
C GLY A 136 10.64 -12.16 -16.45
N LYS A 137 10.56 -12.27 -15.12
CA LYS A 137 11.23 -13.31 -14.32
C LYS A 137 10.30 -14.46 -13.90
N ASP A 138 9.05 -14.15 -13.59
CA ASP A 138 8.05 -15.11 -13.10
C ASP A 138 7.35 -15.91 -14.23
N ARG A 139 8.11 -16.25 -15.29
CA ARG A 139 7.61 -17.22 -16.27
C ARG A 139 7.61 -18.55 -15.54
N GLY A 140 6.51 -19.27 -15.56
CA GLY A 140 6.40 -20.60 -14.96
C GLY A 140 7.34 -21.61 -15.62
N GLY A 141 8.65 -21.45 -15.44
CA GLY A 141 9.68 -22.00 -16.31
C GLY A 141 11.08 -21.56 -15.88
N GLU A 142 11.29 -21.21 -14.61
CA GLU A 142 12.61 -21.45 -14.03
C GLU A 142 12.84 -22.95 -13.82
N ALA A 143 11.87 -23.83 -14.08
CA ALA A 143 12.06 -25.27 -14.32
C ALA A 143 12.96 -25.55 -15.54
N GLN A 144 14.23 -25.17 -15.47
CA GLN A 144 15.27 -25.86 -16.22
C GLN A 144 15.40 -27.25 -15.61
N GLU A 145 15.19 -28.25 -16.47
CA GLU A 145 15.52 -29.66 -16.22
C GLU A 145 14.76 -30.36 -15.08
N VAL A 146 13.53 -29.94 -14.76
CA VAL A 146 12.64 -30.83 -14.00
C VAL A 146 12.22 -31.96 -14.93
N THR A 147 12.93 -33.07 -14.83
CA THR A 147 12.59 -34.37 -15.40
C THR A 147 12.13 -35.29 -14.28
N ASN A 148 11.50 -36.41 -14.61
CA ASN A 148 11.04 -37.44 -13.68
C ASN A 148 10.04 -36.92 -12.63
N PHE A 149 9.01 -36.19 -13.05
CA PHE A 149 7.94 -35.75 -12.15
C PHE A 149 7.33 -36.94 -11.38
N GLU A 150 7.37 -36.89 -10.05
CA GLU A 150 6.70 -37.84 -9.18
C GLU A 150 5.25 -37.40 -8.94
N TRP A 151 4.31 -38.31 -9.19
CA TRP A 151 2.87 -38.04 -9.08
C TRP A 151 2.18 -39.06 -8.17
N ASP A 152 1.38 -38.58 -7.22
CA ASP A 152 0.41 -39.37 -6.49
C ASP A 152 -1.02 -39.00 -6.91
N PHE A 153 -1.56 -39.74 -7.89
CA PHE A 153 -2.93 -39.51 -8.38
C PHE A 153 -4.03 -39.92 -7.38
N SER A 154 -3.69 -40.59 -6.27
CA SER A 154 -4.66 -40.85 -5.18
C SER A 154 -4.90 -39.61 -4.32
N LEU A 155 -3.94 -38.67 -4.32
CA LEU A 155 -3.89 -37.48 -3.45
C LEU A 155 -3.82 -37.82 -1.96
N GLU A 156 -3.29 -38.99 -1.58
CA GLU A 156 -3.21 -39.46 -0.20
C GLU A 156 -1.85 -39.14 0.45
N ASP A 157 -0.78 -39.02 -0.33
CA ASP A 157 0.54 -38.71 0.21
C ASP A 157 0.57 -37.31 0.82
N SER A 158 1.08 -37.22 2.05
CA SER A 158 1.20 -35.97 2.82
C SER A 158 2.02 -34.87 2.15
N GLN A 159 2.90 -35.23 1.20
CA GLN A 159 3.75 -34.32 0.44
C GLN A 159 3.24 -34.03 -0.97
N CYS A 160 2.11 -34.63 -1.39
CA CYS A 160 1.48 -34.17 -2.62
C CYS A 160 0.93 -32.75 -2.42
N VAL A 161 0.99 -31.93 -3.47
CA VAL A 161 0.53 -30.53 -3.46
C VAL A 161 -0.88 -30.38 -2.87
N PHE A 162 -1.79 -31.33 -3.15
CA PHE A 162 -3.15 -31.29 -2.61
C PHE A 162 -3.20 -31.36 -1.07
N GLN A 163 -2.42 -32.25 -0.44
CA GLN A 163 -2.39 -32.37 1.02
C GLN A 163 -1.67 -31.19 1.68
N VAL A 164 -0.60 -30.69 1.05
CA VAL A 164 0.09 -29.48 1.52
C VAL A 164 -0.84 -28.27 1.45
N LEU A 165 -1.60 -28.11 0.36
CA LEU A 165 -2.61 -27.05 0.23
C LEU A 165 -3.68 -27.12 1.34
N LYS A 166 -4.16 -28.33 1.65
CA LYS A 166 -5.13 -28.56 2.72
C LYS A 166 -4.56 -28.19 4.09
N ARG A 167 -3.29 -28.51 4.34
CA ARG A 167 -2.55 -28.10 5.55
C ARG A 167 -2.26 -26.60 5.57
N HIS A 168 -2.09 -25.94 4.44
CA HIS A 168 -1.88 -24.49 4.44
C HIS A 168 -3.16 -23.75 4.85
N PHE A 169 -4.30 -24.13 4.28
CA PHE A 169 -5.55 -23.38 4.43
C PHE A 169 -6.43 -23.79 5.62
N PHE A 170 -6.08 -24.81 6.43
CA PHE A 170 -6.98 -25.31 7.48
C PHE A 170 -7.36 -24.27 8.55
N ARG A 171 -6.48 -23.30 8.85
CA ARG A 171 -6.73 -22.24 9.86
C ARG A 171 -7.67 -21.14 9.38
N TYR A 172 -7.95 -21.08 8.08
CA TYR A 172 -8.80 -20.05 7.49
C TYR A 172 -10.27 -20.44 7.64
N THR A 173 -10.83 -20.27 8.84
CA THR A 173 -12.19 -20.70 9.18
C THR A 173 -13.21 -19.56 9.07
N PRO A 174 -14.54 -19.85 9.01
CA PRO A 174 -15.56 -18.81 9.10
C PRO A 174 -15.41 -17.91 10.34
N GLU A 175 -15.03 -18.48 11.49
CA GLU A 175 -14.80 -17.72 12.74
C GLU A 175 -13.64 -16.74 12.58
N MET A 176 -12.58 -17.15 11.88
CA MET A 176 -11.45 -16.27 11.56
C MET A 176 -11.87 -15.11 10.66
N VAL A 177 -12.68 -15.40 9.64
CA VAL A 177 -13.24 -14.39 8.72
C VAL A 177 -14.07 -13.36 9.50
N GLU A 178 -14.93 -13.80 10.41
CA GLU A 178 -15.70 -12.89 11.25
C GLU A 178 -14.80 -12.03 12.15
N ARG A 179 -13.83 -12.65 12.81
CA ARG A 179 -12.98 -11.96 13.77
C ARG A 179 -12.02 -10.95 13.14
N TYR A 180 -11.53 -11.20 11.92
CA TYR A 180 -10.42 -10.43 11.32
C TYR A 180 -10.70 -9.78 9.96
N CYS A 181 -11.78 -10.17 9.28
CA CYS A 181 -12.33 -9.43 8.14
C CYS A 181 -13.54 -8.58 8.52
N GLY A 182 -14.19 -8.86 9.66
CA GLY A 182 -15.41 -8.19 10.10
C GLY A 182 -16.68 -8.66 9.36
N ILE A 183 -16.62 -9.84 8.74
CA ILE A 183 -17.71 -10.40 7.93
C ILE A 183 -18.46 -11.45 8.76
N PRO A 184 -19.76 -11.27 9.06
CA PRO A 184 -20.51 -12.26 9.83
C PRO A 184 -20.44 -13.66 9.22
N GLN A 185 -20.31 -14.69 10.04
CA GLN A 185 -20.14 -16.08 9.54
C GLN A 185 -21.27 -16.50 8.60
N ALA A 186 -22.52 -16.12 8.90
CA ALA A 186 -23.67 -16.40 8.05
C ALA A 186 -23.55 -15.78 6.64
N VAL A 187 -22.95 -14.59 6.52
CA VAL A 187 -22.71 -13.92 5.23
C VAL A 187 -21.60 -14.65 4.47
N PHE A 188 -20.53 -15.03 5.16
CA PHE A 188 -19.45 -15.82 4.57
C PHE A 188 -19.96 -17.18 4.06
N LEU A 189 -20.66 -17.95 4.88
CA LEU A 189 -21.19 -19.28 4.51
C LEU A 189 -22.15 -19.20 3.33
N LYS A 190 -23.08 -18.25 3.33
CA LYS A 190 -23.96 -18.00 2.17
C LYS A 190 -23.16 -17.70 0.91
N THR A 191 -22.10 -16.91 1.03
CA THR A 191 -21.21 -16.57 -0.09
C THR A 191 -20.45 -17.80 -0.59
N ALA A 192 -19.89 -18.59 0.33
CA ALA A 192 -19.15 -19.81 0.02
C ALA A 192 -20.05 -20.85 -0.67
N GLU A 193 -21.25 -21.10 -0.15
CA GLU A 193 -22.24 -21.98 -0.78
C GLU A 193 -22.63 -21.50 -2.18
N THR A 194 -22.92 -20.20 -2.32
CA THR A 194 -23.33 -19.61 -3.60
C THR A 194 -22.23 -19.75 -4.65
N PHE A 195 -20.99 -19.39 -4.30
CA PHE A 195 -19.87 -19.43 -5.24
C PHE A 195 -19.47 -20.87 -5.60
N THR A 196 -19.38 -21.76 -4.60
CA THR A 196 -19.00 -23.17 -4.82
C THR A 196 -20.09 -24.00 -5.49
N SER A 197 -21.34 -23.53 -5.52
CA SER A 197 -22.41 -24.12 -6.33
C SER A 197 -22.12 -24.12 -7.84
N ALA A 198 -21.12 -23.36 -8.27
CA ALA A 198 -20.64 -23.28 -9.64
C ALA A 198 -19.43 -24.19 -9.93
N SER A 199 -19.15 -25.18 -9.08
CA SER A 199 -18.18 -26.26 -9.32
C SER A 199 -18.74 -27.34 -10.26
N GLY A 200 -17.86 -28.10 -10.90
CA GLY A 200 -18.20 -29.28 -11.70
C GLY A 200 -18.43 -28.99 -13.20
N PRO A 201 -18.96 -29.97 -13.96
CA PRO A 201 -18.96 -29.94 -15.43
C PRO A 201 -20.01 -29.01 -16.07
N ASP A 202 -21.12 -28.69 -15.37
CA ASP A 202 -22.26 -27.98 -15.97
C ASP A 202 -22.34 -26.49 -15.64
N LYS A 203 -21.60 -26.06 -14.62
CA LYS A 203 -21.57 -24.67 -14.15
C LYS A 203 -20.12 -24.18 -14.09
N THR A 204 -20.01 -22.86 -14.11
CA THR A 204 -18.75 -22.15 -13.95
C THR A 204 -19.00 -20.90 -13.12
N GLY A 205 -18.04 -20.57 -12.26
CA GLY A 205 -17.95 -19.29 -11.57
C GLY A 205 -16.78 -18.50 -12.13
N ASP A 206 -16.87 -17.18 -12.10
CA ASP A 206 -15.82 -16.29 -12.56
C ASP A 206 -15.47 -15.26 -11.47
N ILE A 207 -14.20 -14.84 -11.46
CA ILE A 207 -13.67 -13.84 -10.55
C ILE A 207 -13.19 -12.63 -11.35
N CYS A 208 -13.94 -11.54 -11.26
CA CYS A 208 -13.52 -10.23 -11.76
C CYS A 208 -12.78 -9.46 -10.67
N TYR A 209 -11.55 -9.00 -10.97
CA TYR A 209 -10.76 -8.14 -10.09
C TYR A 209 -9.97 -7.08 -10.88
N ALA A 210 -9.46 -6.05 -10.18
CA ALA A 210 -8.59 -5.04 -10.74
C ALA A 210 -7.60 -4.54 -9.65
N VAL A 211 -7.44 -3.22 -9.51
CA VAL A 211 -6.49 -2.62 -8.57
C VAL A 211 -6.80 -2.85 -7.10
N GLY A 212 -8.02 -3.30 -6.75
CA GLY A 212 -8.39 -3.62 -5.38
C GLY A 212 -7.57 -4.79 -4.82
N TRP A 213 -6.99 -5.64 -5.67
CA TRP A 213 -6.08 -6.72 -5.29
C TRP A 213 -4.63 -6.47 -5.66
N THR A 214 -4.34 -5.74 -6.74
CA THR A 214 -2.95 -5.59 -7.20
C THR A 214 -2.15 -4.57 -6.38
N GLN A 215 -2.82 -3.57 -5.78
CA GLN A 215 -2.15 -2.45 -5.10
C GLN A 215 -1.99 -2.71 -3.59
N HIS A 216 -1.27 -3.78 -3.26
CA HIS A 216 -0.92 -4.24 -1.90
C HIS A 216 0.50 -4.79 -1.87
N SER A 217 1.13 -4.76 -0.70
CA SER A 217 2.45 -5.38 -0.42
C SER A 217 2.47 -6.92 -0.54
N LYS A 218 1.32 -7.51 -0.86
CA LYS A 218 1.06 -8.94 -1.04
C LYS A 218 0.09 -9.21 -2.21
N GLY A 219 0.02 -8.28 -3.17
CA GLY A 219 -0.99 -8.30 -4.24
C GLY A 219 -0.97 -9.55 -5.10
N VAL A 220 0.24 -10.06 -5.42
CA VAL A 220 0.39 -11.32 -6.17
C VAL A 220 -0.26 -12.49 -5.42
N GLN A 221 -0.11 -12.56 -4.10
CA GLN A 221 -0.63 -13.65 -3.29
C GLN A 221 -2.16 -13.63 -3.16
N ILE A 222 -2.78 -12.44 -3.16
CA ILE A 222 -4.25 -12.32 -3.25
C ILE A 222 -4.75 -12.97 -4.54
N ILE A 223 -4.12 -12.63 -5.68
CA ILE A 223 -4.50 -13.14 -7.01
C ILE A 223 -4.22 -14.64 -7.13
N ARG A 224 -3.11 -15.11 -6.58
CA ARG A 224 -2.77 -16.54 -6.52
C ARG A 224 -3.83 -17.33 -5.75
N THR A 225 -4.28 -16.84 -4.60
CA THR A 225 -5.33 -17.51 -3.82
C THR A 225 -6.64 -17.62 -4.62
N ALA A 226 -7.00 -16.58 -5.39
CA ALA A 226 -8.15 -16.65 -6.30
C ALA A 226 -7.95 -17.65 -7.45
N ALA A 227 -6.73 -17.77 -7.98
CA ALA A 227 -6.40 -18.75 -9.02
C ALA A 227 -6.48 -20.19 -8.51
N ILE A 228 -5.99 -20.45 -7.30
CA ILE A 228 -6.15 -21.73 -6.59
C ILE A 228 -7.63 -22.09 -6.51
N LEU A 229 -8.47 -21.16 -6.04
CA LEU A 229 -9.91 -21.37 -5.94
C LEU A 229 -10.55 -21.73 -7.29
N GLN A 230 -10.21 -21.00 -8.36
CA GLN A 230 -10.75 -21.26 -9.70
C GLN A 230 -10.28 -22.59 -10.30
N LEU A 231 -9.04 -23.01 -10.01
CA LEU A 231 -8.52 -24.32 -10.41
C LEU A 231 -9.21 -25.46 -9.65
N LEU A 232 -9.44 -25.30 -8.34
CA LEU A 232 -10.18 -26.29 -7.53
C LEU A 232 -11.61 -26.49 -8.03
N LEU A 233 -12.29 -25.42 -8.44
CA LEU A 233 -13.65 -25.49 -8.99
C LEU A 233 -13.68 -25.92 -10.47
N GLY A 234 -12.52 -26.04 -11.12
CA GLY A 234 -12.38 -26.39 -12.53
C GLY A 234 -12.93 -25.33 -13.47
N ASN A 235 -12.79 -24.04 -13.15
CA ASN A 235 -13.37 -22.93 -13.89
C ASN A 235 -12.47 -22.35 -14.99
N ILE A 236 -11.15 -22.64 -14.96
CA ILE A 236 -10.19 -22.10 -15.93
C ILE A 236 -10.39 -22.74 -17.32
N GLY A 237 -10.29 -21.93 -18.38
CA GLY A 237 -10.44 -22.39 -19.77
C GLY A 237 -11.88 -22.72 -20.21
N ARG A 238 -12.89 -22.46 -19.36
CA ARG A 238 -14.29 -22.84 -19.63
C ARG A 238 -15.20 -21.61 -19.77
N PRO A 239 -16.26 -21.66 -20.62
CA PRO A 239 -17.16 -20.53 -20.83
C PRO A 239 -17.85 -20.03 -19.55
N GLY A 240 -17.74 -18.72 -19.29
CA GLY A 240 -18.30 -18.07 -18.09
C GLY A 240 -17.55 -18.39 -16.79
N GLY A 241 -16.36 -18.99 -16.89
CA GLY A 241 -15.41 -19.13 -15.79
C GLY A 241 -14.15 -18.30 -16.02
N GLY A 242 -13.07 -18.67 -15.34
CA GLY A 242 -11.76 -18.02 -15.49
C GLY A 242 -11.48 -16.94 -14.44
N ILE A 243 -10.52 -16.09 -14.75
CA ILE A 243 -10.19 -14.93 -13.94
C ILE A 243 -10.15 -13.72 -14.86
N LEU A 244 -11.15 -12.86 -14.75
CA LEU A 244 -11.15 -11.57 -15.43
C LEU A 244 -10.37 -10.53 -14.61
N ALA A 245 -9.06 -10.53 -14.82
CA ALA A 245 -8.20 -9.41 -14.43
C ALA A 245 -8.50 -8.19 -15.32
N LEU A 246 -9.36 -7.29 -14.85
CA LEU A 246 -9.83 -6.15 -15.61
C LEU A 246 -8.72 -5.09 -15.71
N ARG A 247 -8.22 -4.88 -16.93
CA ARG A 247 -7.16 -3.91 -17.22
C ARG A 247 -7.66 -2.46 -17.06
N GLY A 248 -6.76 -1.56 -16.70
CA GLY A 248 -7.04 -0.14 -16.43
C GLY A 248 -7.13 0.73 -17.69
N HIS A 249 -6.01 1.34 -18.10
CA HIS A 249 -5.99 2.17 -19.32
C HIS A 249 -6.41 1.35 -20.56
N ALA A 250 -7.00 2.05 -21.54
CA ALA A 250 -7.55 1.45 -22.76
C ALA A 250 -6.59 0.48 -23.48
N SER A 251 -5.29 0.75 -23.44
CA SER A 251 -4.25 -0.08 -24.07
C SER A 251 -3.12 -0.50 -23.12
N ILE A 252 -3.37 -0.59 -21.80
CA ILE A 252 -2.33 -1.06 -20.86
C ILE A 252 -1.88 -2.50 -21.18
N GLN A 253 -2.78 -3.31 -21.74
CA GLN A 253 -2.44 -4.63 -22.26
C GLN A 253 -1.42 -4.48 -23.40
N GLY A 254 -1.72 -3.66 -24.40
CA GLY A 254 -0.84 -3.43 -25.55
C GLY A 254 0.51 -2.80 -25.17
N SER A 255 0.56 -1.91 -24.18
CA SER A 255 1.81 -1.34 -23.66
C SER A 255 2.57 -2.26 -22.71
N THR A 256 2.01 -3.43 -22.38
CA THR A 256 2.71 -4.54 -21.72
C THR A 256 3.19 -5.55 -22.76
N ASP A 257 2.35 -5.82 -23.77
CA ASP A 257 2.65 -6.71 -24.91
C ASP A 257 3.83 -6.18 -25.74
N ILE A 258 3.85 -4.86 -25.97
CA ILE A 258 4.93 -4.09 -26.56
C ILE A 258 5.38 -3.11 -25.46
N PRO A 259 6.36 -3.51 -24.64
CA PRO A 259 6.48 -3.00 -23.29
C PRO A 259 7.01 -1.56 -23.21
N THR A 260 6.38 -0.80 -22.32
CA THR A 260 6.95 0.40 -21.69
C THR A 260 7.51 0.07 -20.29
N LEU A 261 7.89 -1.19 -20.07
CA LEU A 261 8.43 -1.72 -18.82
C LEU A 261 9.92 -2.02 -19.01
N TYR A 262 10.74 -1.74 -17.99
CA TYR A 262 12.20 -1.74 -18.13
C TYR A 262 12.83 -3.14 -18.27
N ASP A 263 12.11 -4.19 -17.87
CA ASP A 263 12.65 -5.55 -17.68
C ASP A 263 12.15 -6.57 -18.71
N ILE A 264 11.31 -6.15 -19.67
CA ILE A 264 10.81 -7.00 -20.74
C ILE A 264 10.91 -6.33 -22.12
N LEU A 265 11.00 -7.17 -23.14
CA LEU A 265 10.97 -6.90 -24.57
C LEU A 265 9.61 -7.36 -25.16
N PRO A 266 9.24 -6.90 -26.38
CA PRO A 266 7.98 -7.27 -27.02
C PRO A 266 7.69 -8.77 -27.04
N GLY A 267 6.41 -9.11 -26.86
CA GLY A 267 5.96 -10.49 -26.71
C GLY A 267 6.42 -11.14 -25.41
N TYR A 268 6.60 -10.34 -24.36
CA TYR A 268 7.09 -10.82 -23.07
C TYR A 268 8.42 -11.56 -23.24
N LEU A 269 9.41 -11.04 -23.95
CA LEU A 269 10.79 -11.58 -23.91
C LEU A 269 11.56 -10.89 -22.77
N PRO A 270 12.53 -11.51 -22.09
CA PRO A 270 13.17 -10.89 -20.93
C PRO A 270 14.24 -9.90 -21.40
N MET A 271 14.33 -8.71 -20.82
CA MET A 271 15.48 -7.84 -21.09
C MET A 271 16.77 -8.50 -20.58
N PRO A 272 17.89 -8.41 -21.31
CA PRO A 272 19.16 -8.93 -20.82
C PRO A 272 19.65 -8.11 -19.61
N PHE A 273 20.02 -8.78 -18.53
CA PHE A 273 20.61 -8.17 -17.34
C PHE A 273 22.14 -8.18 -17.43
N PHE A 274 22.79 -7.13 -16.91
CA PHE A 274 24.24 -6.93 -17.05
C PHE A 274 25.06 -8.03 -16.36
N GLU A 275 24.69 -8.39 -15.13
CA GLU A 275 25.44 -9.38 -14.32
C GLU A 275 24.89 -10.80 -14.46
N ALA A 276 23.59 -10.94 -14.69
CA ALA A 276 22.92 -12.24 -14.64
C ALA A 276 22.87 -12.98 -15.99
N ASP A 277 23.04 -12.29 -17.12
CA ASP A 277 22.91 -12.89 -18.45
C ASP A 277 24.23 -12.93 -19.23
N SER A 278 24.34 -13.93 -20.12
CA SER A 278 25.46 -14.04 -21.04
C SER A 278 25.60 -12.80 -21.93
N LYS A 279 26.85 -12.48 -22.26
CA LYS A 279 27.19 -11.49 -23.29
C LYS A 279 27.05 -12.03 -24.72
N SER A 280 26.84 -13.34 -24.88
CA SER A 280 26.51 -13.96 -26.17
C SER A 280 25.02 -14.26 -26.28
N LEU A 281 24.49 -14.19 -27.50
CA LEU A 281 23.09 -14.52 -27.79
C LEU A 281 22.81 -16.00 -27.47
N GLN A 282 23.74 -16.90 -27.80
CA GLN A 282 23.58 -18.33 -27.53
C GLN A 282 23.49 -18.64 -26.03
N GLY A 283 24.31 -17.98 -25.20
CA GLY A 283 24.21 -18.14 -23.76
C GLY A 283 22.90 -17.58 -23.18
N TYR A 284 22.41 -16.47 -23.74
CA TYR A 284 21.11 -15.90 -23.38
C TYR A 284 19.96 -16.84 -23.78
N ILE A 285 19.95 -17.37 -25.00
CA ILE A 285 18.96 -18.36 -25.45
C ILE A 285 18.99 -19.59 -24.56
N LYS A 286 20.17 -20.15 -24.26
CA LYS A 286 20.30 -21.34 -23.40
C LYS A 286 19.65 -21.11 -22.03
N LYS A 287 19.77 -19.91 -21.47
CA LYS A 287 19.19 -19.58 -20.15
C LYS A 287 17.68 -19.41 -20.19
N HIS A 288 17.13 -18.78 -21.22
CA HIS A 288 15.72 -18.37 -21.24
C HIS A 288 14.79 -19.31 -22.05
N ARG A 289 15.36 -20.25 -22.80
CA ARG A 289 14.61 -21.26 -23.55
C ARG A 289 14.16 -22.40 -22.65
N ALA A 290 12.87 -22.75 -22.71
CA ALA A 290 12.36 -24.00 -22.12
C ALA A 290 12.52 -25.17 -23.11
N LYS A 291 12.58 -26.41 -22.63
CA LYS A 291 12.60 -27.59 -23.51
C LYS A 291 11.22 -27.88 -24.11
N ILE A 292 10.19 -27.76 -23.29
CA ILE A 292 8.79 -28.16 -23.56
C ILE A 292 7.87 -26.94 -23.48
N GLY A 293 6.73 -27.02 -24.17
CA GLY A 293 5.74 -25.95 -24.23
C GLY A 293 6.12 -24.85 -25.21
N LEU A 294 5.38 -23.74 -25.17
CA LEU A 294 5.49 -22.68 -26.18
C LEU A 294 6.82 -21.89 -26.10
N TRP A 295 7.46 -21.88 -24.93
CA TRP A 295 8.77 -21.26 -24.72
C TRP A 295 9.93 -22.05 -25.35
N SER A 296 9.67 -23.21 -25.96
CA SER A 296 10.69 -23.95 -26.72
C SER A 296 11.19 -23.25 -27.98
N ASN A 297 10.44 -22.28 -28.49
CA ASN A 297 10.77 -21.51 -29.69
C ASN A 297 11.34 -20.12 -29.35
N PHE A 298 11.86 -19.95 -28.13
CA PHE A 298 12.41 -18.68 -27.65
C PHE A 298 13.44 -18.07 -28.61
N ASP A 299 14.30 -18.89 -29.19
CA ASP A 299 15.30 -18.51 -30.19
C ASP A 299 14.67 -17.91 -31.46
N ALA A 300 13.61 -18.52 -31.98
CA ALA A 300 12.87 -17.97 -33.12
C ALA A 300 12.25 -16.61 -32.79
N TYR A 301 11.74 -16.44 -31.57
CA TYR A 301 11.13 -15.19 -31.11
C TYR A 301 12.15 -14.06 -30.99
N ILE A 302 13.26 -14.27 -30.26
CA ILE A 302 14.26 -13.22 -30.04
C ILE A 302 15.00 -12.85 -31.33
N ILE A 303 15.35 -13.83 -32.16
CA ILE A 303 16.07 -13.57 -33.43
C ILE A 303 15.16 -12.80 -34.39
N SER A 304 13.88 -13.18 -34.50
CA SER A 304 12.92 -12.44 -35.33
C SER A 304 12.70 -11.00 -34.85
N LEU A 305 12.70 -10.77 -33.52
CA LEU A 305 12.63 -9.42 -32.95
C LEU A 305 13.87 -8.58 -33.31
N LEU A 306 15.06 -9.14 -33.16
CA LEU A 306 16.31 -8.46 -33.52
C LEU A 306 16.38 -8.14 -35.02
N LYS A 307 15.89 -9.05 -35.88
CA LYS A 307 15.73 -8.79 -37.31
C LYS A 307 14.71 -7.69 -37.62
N ALA A 308 13.64 -7.56 -36.83
CA ALA A 308 12.68 -6.46 -36.96
C ALA A 308 13.29 -5.11 -36.55
N TYR A 309 14.15 -5.07 -35.53
CA TYR A 309 14.78 -3.83 -35.07
C TYR A 309 15.91 -3.35 -35.99
N TYR A 310 16.76 -4.26 -36.47
CA TYR A 310 18.03 -3.89 -37.11
C TYR A 310 18.12 -4.30 -38.59
N GLY A 311 17.11 -4.97 -39.14
CA GLY A 311 17.04 -5.34 -40.54
C GLY A 311 18.28 -6.07 -41.04
N ASP A 312 18.86 -5.60 -42.14
CA ASP A 312 20.04 -6.22 -42.78
C ASP A 312 21.31 -6.13 -41.92
N ALA A 313 21.37 -5.18 -40.97
CA ALA A 313 22.51 -5.05 -40.07
C ALA A 313 22.54 -6.14 -38.98
N ALA A 314 21.44 -6.84 -38.73
CA ALA A 314 21.41 -8.02 -37.87
C ALA A 314 21.77 -9.27 -38.67
N THR A 315 23.02 -9.73 -38.55
CA THR A 315 23.56 -10.91 -39.26
C THR A 315 23.96 -11.99 -38.27
N ALA A 316 24.16 -13.23 -38.73
CA ALA A 316 24.59 -14.30 -37.84
C ALA A 316 25.97 -14.00 -37.21
N GLU A 317 26.86 -13.35 -37.96
CA GLU A 317 28.24 -13.03 -37.53
C GLU A 317 28.29 -12.05 -36.36
N ASN A 318 27.32 -11.14 -36.26
CA ASN A 318 27.22 -10.18 -35.16
C ASN A 318 26.15 -10.55 -34.11
N GLU A 319 25.76 -11.83 -34.08
CA GLU A 319 24.71 -12.34 -33.19
C GLU A 319 23.39 -11.54 -33.32
N TYR A 320 23.04 -11.18 -34.55
CA TYR A 320 21.85 -10.40 -34.92
C TYR A 320 21.78 -9.03 -34.21
N GLY A 321 22.91 -8.47 -33.79
CA GLY A 321 22.93 -7.20 -33.06
C GLY A 321 22.48 -7.32 -31.60
N PHE A 322 22.46 -8.53 -31.02
CA PHE A 322 22.10 -8.76 -29.61
C PHE A 322 22.88 -7.85 -28.65
N ASN A 323 24.17 -7.64 -28.92
CA ASN A 323 25.05 -6.80 -28.12
C ASN A 323 24.81 -5.28 -28.28
N TRP A 324 23.88 -4.87 -29.13
CA TRP A 324 23.39 -3.50 -29.20
C TRP A 324 22.21 -3.23 -28.26
N LEU A 325 21.54 -4.27 -27.75
CA LEU A 325 20.50 -4.10 -26.74
C LEU A 325 21.10 -3.55 -25.44
N PRO A 326 20.47 -2.54 -24.81
CA PRO A 326 20.87 -2.12 -23.49
C PRO A 326 20.63 -3.24 -22.49
N ARG A 327 21.48 -3.30 -21.45
CA ARG A 327 21.36 -4.29 -20.38
C ARG A 327 20.89 -3.63 -19.10
N VAL A 328 19.96 -4.28 -18.41
CA VAL A 328 19.45 -3.80 -17.13
C VAL A 328 20.54 -3.95 -16.07
N THR A 329 20.87 -2.84 -15.41
CA THR A 329 21.96 -2.77 -14.41
C THR A 329 21.47 -2.74 -12.96
N GLY A 330 20.15 -2.60 -12.74
CA GLY A 330 19.60 -2.45 -11.40
C GLY A 330 18.09 -2.27 -11.41
N ASP A 331 17.57 -1.68 -10.32
CA ASP A 331 16.18 -1.29 -10.17
C ASP A 331 15.88 -0.02 -10.97
N HIS A 332 15.33 -0.19 -12.17
CA HIS A 332 14.81 0.90 -13.00
C HIS A 332 13.29 0.90 -13.04
N SER A 333 12.66 0.36 -12.00
CA SER A 333 11.21 0.50 -11.80
C SER A 333 10.85 1.96 -11.54
N HIS A 334 9.55 2.29 -11.57
CA HIS A 334 9.04 3.64 -11.31
C HIS A 334 9.70 4.26 -10.08
N TYR A 335 9.54 3.63 -8.91
CA TYR A 335 10.09 4.16 -7.68
C TYR A 335 11.61 4.04 -7.58
N GLY A 336 12.21 3.02 -8.21
CA GLY A 336 13.66 2.92 -8.33
C GLY A 336 14.28 4.19 -8.93
N TYR A 337 13.84 4.57 -10.14
CA TYR A 337 14.41 5.73 -10.82
C TYR A 337 13.96 7.06 -10.18
N TRP A 338 12.76 7.16 -9.58
CA TRP A 338 12.33 8.39 -8.89
C TRP A 338 13.13 8.68 -7.63
N LEU A 339 13.48 7.65 -6.87
CA LEU A 339 14.36 7.78 -5.71
C LEU A 339 15.78 8.16 -6.13
N ASP A 340 16.27 7.63 -7.26
CA ASP A 340 17.55 8.06 -7.84
C ASP A 340 17.50 9.50 -8.38
N MET A 341 16.35 9.92 -8.91
CA MET A 341 16.11 11.31 -9.33
C MET A 341 16.13 12.27 -8.14
N GLN A 342 15.46 11.93 -7.05
CA GLN A 342 15.50 12.68 -5.79
C GLN A 342 16.93 12.83 -5.26
N ASP A 343 17.77 11.79 -5.44
CA ASP A 343 19.19 11.79 -5.09
C ASP A 343 20.08 12.56 -6.10
N GLY A 344 19.51 13.13 -7.17
CA GLY A 344 20.25 13.86 -8.20
C GLY A 344 21.06 12.99 -9.15
N LYS A 345 20.74 11.69 -9.28
CA LYS A 345 21.44 10.74 -10.16
C LYS A 345 20.90 10.70 -11.59
N MET A 346 19.83 11.44 -11.89
CA MET A 346 19.22 11.52 -13.22
C MET A 346 19.33 12.94 -13.80
N GLU A 347 19.64 13.02 -15.09
CA GLU A 347 19.73 14.31 -15.79
C GLU A 347 18.42 14.74 -16.44
N GLY A 348 17.58 13.80 -16.90
CA GLY A 348 16.31 14.15 -17.50
C GLY A 348 15.33 12.98 -17.64
N LEU A 349 14.09 13.32 -17.95
CA LEU A 349 12.95 12.39 -17.99
C LEU A 349 12.01 12.72 -19.16
N PHE A 350 11.48 11.67 -19.80
CA PHE A 350 10.32 11.76 -20.68
C PHE A 350 9.07 11.28 -19.92
N VAL A 351 8.04 12.12 -19.88
CA VAL A 351 6.71 11.80 -19.34
C VAL A 351 5.70 11.93 -20.47
N MET A 352 5.25 10.79 -21.02
CA MET A 352 4.36 10.75 -22.17
C MET A 352 3.02 10.10 -21.80
N GLY A 353 1.93 10.88 -21.80
CA GLY A 353 0.59 10.41 -21.45
C GLY A 353 0.46 9.92 -20.00
N GLN A 354 1.25 10.50 -19.08
CA GLN A 354 1.26 10.18 -17.66
C GLN A 354 1.28 11.47 -16.83
N ASN A 355 0.87 11.38 -15.57
CA ASN A 355 0.88 12.50 -14.63
C ASN A 355 1.37 12.07 -13.23
N PRO A 356 2.66 11.71 -13.08
CA PRO A 356 3.22 11.24 -11.81
C PRO A 356 3.06 12.22 -10.65
N ALA A 357 3.07 13.53 -10.90
CA ALA A 357 2.88 14.56 -9.88
C ALA A 357 1.55 14.44 -9.09
N VAL A 358 0.59 13.69 -9.62
CA VAL A 358 -0.70 13.36 -8.98
C VAL A 358 -0.89 11.86 -8.85
N GLY A 359 -0.54 11.08 -9.88
CA GLY A 359 -0.92 9.68 -10.04
C GLY A 359 -0.03 8.67 -9.31
N ALA A 360 1.16 9.05 -8.85
CA ALA A 360 2.08 8.18 -8.14
C ALA A 360 1.98 8.39 -6.62
N ALA A 361 2.22 7.32 -5.83
CA ALA A 361 2.27 7.40 -4.37
C ALA A 361 3.39 8.35 -3.89
N ASN A 362 3.10 9.14 -2.86
CA ASN A 362 3.95 10.21 -2.36
C ASN A 362 4.22 11.29 -3.43
N GLY A 363 3.15 11.90 -3.95
CA GLY A 363 3.22 12.91 -5.00
C GLY A 363 4.13 14.10 -4.66
N ARG A 364 4.27 14.45 -3.38
CA ARG A 364 5.24 15.44 -2.91
C ARG A 364 6.67 15.07 -3.29
N LEU A 365 7.09 13.83 -3.03
CA LEU A 365 8.43 13.35 -3.42
C LEU A 365 8.64 13.43 -4.92
N GLU A 366 7.64 13.05 -5.71
CA GLU A 366 7.71 13.10 -7.16
C GLU A 366 7.93 14.54 -7.66
N ARG A 367 7.18 15.51 -7.11
CA ARG A 367 7.31 16.93 -7.47
C ARG A 367 8.65 17.52 -7.03
N THR A 368 9.18 17.13 -5.87
CA THR A 368 10.53 17.56 -5.46
C THR A 368 11.63 16.90 -6.28
N ALA A 369 11.45 15.64 -6.69
CA ALA A 369 12.41 14.93 -7.52
C ALA A 369 12.51 15.55 -8.92
N LEU A 370 11.37 15.94 -9.52
CA LEU A 370 11.35 16.66 -10.79
C LEU A 370 12.20 17.93 -10.76
N SER A 371 12.29 18.62 -9.61
CA SER A 371 13.09 19.84 -9.43
C SER A 371 14.60 19.61 -9.49
N LYS A 372 15.05 18.35 -9.48
CA LYS A 372 16.47 17.95 -9.53
C LYS A 372 16.96 17.66 -10.95
N LEU A 373 16.06 17.57 -11.92
CA LEU A 373 16.40 17.30 -13.31
C LEU A 373 17.04 18.53 -13.98
N LYS A 374 17.88 18.29 -14.98
CA LYS A 374 18.35 19.33 -15.91
C LYS A 374 17.28 19.62 -16.96
N TRP A 375 16.58 18.60 -17.45
CA TRP A 375 15.52 18.76 -18.44
C TRP A 375 14.38 17.76 -18.23
N LEU A 376 13.15 18.17 -18.56
CA LEU A 376 11.94 17.38 -18.48
C LEU A 376 11.15 17.53 -19.78
N VAL A 377 10.83 16.43 -20.44
CA VAL A 377 9.93 16.43 -21.60
C VAL A 377 8.58 15.88 -21.19
N VAL A 378 7.54 16.71 -21.21
CA VAL A 378 6.16 16.30 -20.99
C VAL A 378 5.41 16.32 -22.32
N ARG A 379 4.69 15.24 -22.60
CA ARG A 379 3.84 15.14 -23.79
C ARG A 379 2.47 14.62 -23.39
N ASP A 380 1.47 15.48 -23.51
CA ASP A 380 0.09 15.19 -23.11
C ASP A 380 -0.91 16.01 -23.93
N MET A 381 -2.20 15.67 -23.82
CA MET A 381 -3.31 16.39 -24.49
C MET A 381 -3.65 17.71 -23.80
N VAL A 382 -3.29 17.83 -22.52
CA VAL A 382 -3.53 19.02 -21.69
C VAL A 382 -2.26 19.38 -20.93
N GLU A 383 -2.16 20.62 -20.45
CA GLU A 383 -1.14 20.96 -19.45
C GLU A 383 -1.46 20.21 -18.14
N THR A 384 -0.56 19.33 -17.72
CA THR A 384 -0.70 18.52 -16.50
C THR A 384 0.07 19.14 -15.34
N GLU A 385 -0.28 18.72 -14.12
CA GLU A 385 0.48 19.05 -12.90
C GLU A 385 1.97 18.70 -13.00
N THR A 386 2.32 17.65 -13.74
CA THR A 386 3.72 17.29 -14.02
C THR A 386 4.43 18.31 -14.90
N ALA A 387 3.76 18.90 -15.90
CA ALA A 387 4.34 19.94 -16.75
C ALA A 387 4.53 21.28 -16.01
N SER A 388 3.71 21.54 -15.01
CA SER A 388 3.67 22.82 -14.29
C SER A 388 4.16 22.72 -12.84
N PHE A 389 4.82 21.63 -12.44
CA PHE A 389 5.21 21.37 -11.05
C PHE A 389 6.07 22.51 -10.46
N TRP A 390 6.91 23.12 -11.30
CA TRP A 390 7.85 24.18 -10.96
C TRP A 390 7.18 25.53 -10.64
N LEU A 391 5.89 25.68 -10.97
CA LEU A 391 5.11 26.92 -10.80
C LEU A 391 3.91 26.72 -9.88
N ASP A 392 3.13 25.67 -10.12
CA ASP A 392 1.78 25.53 -9.56
C ASP A 392 1.68 24.45 -8.48
N SER A 393 2.80 23.82 -8.09
CA SER A 393 2.76 22.74 -7.10
C SER A 393 2.45 23.27 -5.69
N PRO A 394 1.83 22.44 -4.83
CA PRO A 394 1.61 22.78 -3.42
C PRO A 394 2.92 23.12 -2.69
N GLU A 395 4.05 22.54 -3.11
CA GLU A 395 5.36 22.84 -2.53
C GLU A 395 5.84 24.24 -2.89
N VAL A 396 5.51 24.76 -4.08
CA VAL A 396 5.76 26.16 -4.45
C VAL A 396 4.85 27.08 -3.66
N GLU A 397 3.56 26.75 -3.55
CA GLU A 397 2.60 27.52 -2.76
C GLU A 397 3.01 27.64 -1.28
N ARG A 398 3.56 26.57 -0.69
CA ARG A 398 4.08 26.55 0.69
C ARG A 398 5.49 27.15 0.84
N GLY A 399 6.16 27.51 -0.26
CA GLY A 399 7.53 28.04 -0.26
C GLY A 399 8.62 26.99 0.02
N GLU A 400 8.29 25.69 -0.04
CA GLU A 400 9.25 24.58 0.05
C GLU A 400 10.11 24.47 -1.22
N LEU A 401 9.52 24.82 -2.36
CA LEU A 401 10.20 25.02 -3.64
C LEU A 401 10.03 26.47 -4.06
N LYS A 402 11.04 27.03 -4.74
CA LYS A 402 10.95 28.36 -5.33
C LYS A 402 11.21 28.29 -6.82
N THR A 403 10.30 28.83 -7.62
CA THR A 403 10.39 28.81 -9.08
C THR A 403 11.73 29.33 -9.59
N GLU A 404 12.27 30.39 -9.00
CA GLU A 404 13.55 31.00 -9.37
C GLU A 404 14.79 30.14 -9.02
N GLU A 405 14.64 29.15 -8.14
CA GLU A 405 15.71 28.22 -7.73
C GLU A 405 15.68 26.90 -8.53
N ILE A 406 14.63 26.65 -9.31
CA ILE A 406 14.47 25.42 -10.10
C ILE A 406 15.16 25.56 -11.45
N GLY A 407 16.24 24.79 -11.65
CA GLY A 407 17.03 24.79 -12.89
C GLY A 407 16.53 23.86 -14.00
N THR A 408 15.40 23.18 -13.82
CA THR A 408 14.88 22.19 -14.77
C THR A 408 14.28 22.86 -16.01
N GLU A 409 14.82 22.58 -17.19
CA GLU A 409 14.25 23.02 -18.46
C GLU A 409 13.07 22.12 -18.85
N VAL A 410 11.85 22.69 -18.89
CA VAL A 410 10.62 21.92 -19.17
C VAL A 410 10.14 22.15 -20.61
N PHE A 411 10.00 21.05 -21.36
CA PHE A 411 9.42 21.03 -22.70
C PHE A 411 8.03 20.40 -22.67
N LEU A 412 6.98 21.18 -22.93
CA LEU A 412 5.62 20.66 -23.09
C LEU A 412 5.26 20.53 -24.58
N PHE A 413 5.05 19.32 -25.06
CA PHE A 413 4.64 19.05 -26.45
C PHE A 413 3.17 18.59 -26.54
N PRO A 414 2.29 19.29 -27.28
CA PRO A 414 0.88 18.93 -27.39
C PRO A 414 0.69 17.60 -28.14
N ALA A 415 0.00 16.65 -27.53
CA ALA A 415 -0.29 15.33 -28.10
C ALA A 415 -1.68 15.28 -28.74
N ALA A 416 -1.81 14.57 -29.87
CA ALA A 416 -3.08 14.30 -30.49
C ALA A 416 -3.95 13.38 -29.61
N GLY A 417 -5.24 13.69 -29.54
CA GLY A 417 -6.27 12.90 -28.89
C GLY A 417 -6.51 11.54 -29.56
N THR A 418 -7.41 10.75 -28.99
CA THR A 418 -7.71 9.39 -29.48
C THR A 418 -8.44 9.38 -30.82
N ALA A 419 -9.30 10.37 -31.09
CA ALA A 419 -10.00 10.54 -32.37
C ALA A 419 -9.13 11.22 -33.46
N GLU A 420 -7.98 11.75 -33.05
CA GLU A 420 -7.10 12.59 -33.88
C GLU A 420 -5.93 11.81 -34.48
N LYS A 421 -5.92 10.48 -34.32
CA LYS A 421 -4.85 9.62 -34.82
C LYS A 421 -5.32 8.20 -35.09
N GLU A 422 -4.77 7.62 -36.16
CA GLU A 422 -4.95 6.19 -36.45
C GLU A 422 -4.01 5.32 -35.60
N GLY A 423 -4.33 4.02 -35.49
CA GLY A 423 -3.47 3.03 -34.84
C GLY A 423 -4.24 1.95 -34.11
N THR A 424 -3.56 1.10 -33.36
CA THR A 424 -4.19 0.00 -32.61
C THR A 424 -4.22 0.26 -31.12
N PHE A 425 -5.23 -0.30 -30.45
CA PHE A 425 -5.19 -0.52 -29.00
C PHE A 425 -5.56 -1.98 -28.69
N THR A 426 -5.07 -2.49 -27.56
CA THR A 426 -5.37 -3.84 -27.08
C THR A 426 -6.14 -3.77 -25.78
N ASN A 427 -7.36 -4.30 -25.78
CA ASN A 427 -8.25 -4.23 -24.60
C ASN A 427 -7.95 -5.35 -23.58
N THR A 428 -8.74 -5.40 -22.49
CA THR A 428 -8.62 -6.40 -21.41
C THR A 428 -8.80 -7.86 -21.85
N GLN A 429 -9.39 -8.11 -23.02
CA GLN A 429 -9.63 -9.45 -23.59
C GLN A 429 -8.53 -9.85 -24.59
N ARG A 430 -7.40 -9.12 -24.62
CA ARG A 430 -6.31 -9.28 -25.61
C ARG A 430 -6.72 -8.91 -27.04
N LEU A 431 -7.87 -8.25 -27.21
CA LEU A 431 -8.41 -7.93 -28.52
C LEU A 431 -7.76 -6.66 -29.07
N LEU A 432 -6.96 -6.83 -30.13
CA LEU A 432 -6.38 -5.75 -30.92
C LEU A 432 -7.46 -5.17 -31.84
N GLN A 433 -7.65 -3.87 -31.72
CA GLN A 433 -8.58 -3.12 -32.55
C GLN A 433 -7.88 -1.92 -33.16
N TYR A 434 -7.93 -1.81 -34.48
CA TYR A 434 -7.46 -0.66 -35.24
C TYR A 434 -8.48 0.48 -35.15
N ARG A 435 -8.04 1.73 -35.12
CA ARG A 435 -8.90 2.91 -35.27
C ARG A 435 -8.34 3.76 -36.39
N GLU A 436 -9.25 4.37 -37.14
CA GLU A 436 -8.92 5.36 -38.16
C GLU A 436 -9.01 6.76 -37.54
N MET A 437 -8.26 7.70 -38.10
CA MET A 437 -8.36 9.10 -37.71
C MET A 437 -9.72 9.67 -38.13
N ALA A 438 -10.43 10.29 -37.19
CA ALA A 438 -11.75 10.88 -37.44
C ALA A 438 -11.67 12.38 -37.73
N VAL A 439 -10.70 13.07 -37.14
CA VAL A 439 -10.48 14.52 -37.28
C VAL A 439 -8.99 14.81 -37.20
N GLU A 440 -8.51 15.88 -37.82
CA GLU A 440 -7.12 16.32 -37.69
C GLU A 440 -6.84 16.86 -36.28
N PRO A 441 -5.64 16.63 -35.70
CA PRO A 441 -5.27 17.23 -34.42
C PRO A 441 -5.28 18.77 -34.46
N PRO A 442 -5.65 19.45 -33.37
CA PRO A 442 -5.68 20.90 -33.33
C PRO A 442 -4.28 21.52 -33.27
N GLY A 443 -4.07 22.61 -34.02
CA GLY A 443 -2.83 23.39 -34.00
C GLY A 443 -1.58 22.54 -34.27
N ASP A 444 -0.62 22.58 -33.34
CA ASP A 444 0.64 21.83 -33.44
C ASP A 444 0.62 20.46 -32.76
N ALA A 445 -0.57 19.98 -32.35
CA ALA A 445 -0.69 18.63 -31.83
C ALA A 445 -0.35 17.59 -32.91
N ARG A 446 0.37 16.53 -32.53
CA ARG A 446 0.76 15.43 -33.44
C ARG A 446 0.54 14.07 -32.78
N SER A 447 0.52 12.99 -33.55
CA SER A 447 0.44 11.64 -32.98
C SER A 447 1.72 11.29 -32.18
N GLU A 448 1.67 10.23 -31.37
CA GLU A 448 2.87 9.67 -30.73
C GLU A 448 3.77 9.00 -31.76
N THR A 449 3.22 8.35 -32.79
CA THR A 449 3.99 7.72 -33.87
C THR A 449 4.83 8.75 -34.61
N TRP A 450 4.25 9.89 -34.95
CA TRP A 450 4.97 11.03 -35.52
C TRP A 450 6.12 11.46 -34.63
N PHE A 451 5.83 11.70 -33.34
CA PHE A 451 6.82 12.20 -32.39
C PHE A 451 8.00 11.24 -32.27
N MET A 452 7.73 9.95 -32.08
CA MET A 452 8.77 8.92 -31.89
C MET A 452 9.63 8.73 -33.15
N VAL A 453 9.02 8.64 -34.34
CA VAL A 453 9.78 8.45 -35.59
C VAL A 453 10.64 9.67 -35.92
N HIS A 454 10.10 10.89 -35.79
CA HIS A 454 10.86 12.10 -36.12
C HIS A 454 11.95 12.40 -35.08
N LEU A 455 11.69 12.22 -33.78
CA LEU A 455 12.71 12.34 -32.74
C LEU A 455 13.80 11.28 -32.92
N GLY A 456 13.38 10.03 -33.14
CA GLY A 456 14.25 8.90 -33.38
C GLY A 456 15.19 9.11 -34.57
N ASN A 457 14.67 9.59 -35.71
CA ASN A 457 15.46 9.89 -36.89
C ASN A 457 16.46 11.04 -36.67
N ARG A 458 16.11 12.05 -35.85
CA ARG A 458 17.05 13.12 -35.46
C ARG A 458 18.17 12.60 -34.56
N ILE A 459 17.84 11.74 -33.59
CA ILE A 459 18.84 11.07 -32.73
C ILE A 459 19.77 10.21 -33.58
N LYS A 460 19.21 9.41 -34.49
CA LYS A 460 19.96 8.57 -35.42
C LYS A 460 20.89 9.39 -36.32
N LYS A 461 20.43 10.50 -36.87
CA LYS A 461 21.28 11.42 -37.66
C LYS A 461 22.47 11.92 -36.83
N ARG A 462 22.23 12.38 -35.60
CA ARG A 462 23.28 12.87 -34.69
C ARG A 462 24.24 11.76 -34.25
N ALA A 463 23.74 10.56 -34.02
CA ALA A 463 24.55 9.38 -33.72
C ALA A 463 25.42 8.96 -34.91
N GLY A 464 24.96 9.17 -36.14
CA GLY A 464 25.72 8.91 -37.38
C GLY A 464 26.92 9.84 -37.58
N GLU A 465 26.89 11.05 -36.99
CA GLU A 465 28.01 11.99 -37.00
C GLU A 465 29.16 11.54 -36.06
N ASP A 466 28.87 10.62 -35.13
CA ASP A 466 29.80 10.08 -34.14
C ASP A 466 30.03 8.58 -34.33
N ARG A 467 31.23 8.23 -34.81
CA ARG A 467 31.59 6.85 -35.18
C ARG A 467 31.94 5.93 -34.01
N ARG A 468 31.71 6.33 -32.76
CA ARG A 468 31.96 5.46 -31.61
C ARG A 468 31.12 4.17 -31.71
N PRO A 469 31.68 2.99 -31.37
CA PRO A 469 30.97 1.70 -31.46
C PRO A 469 29.63 1.67 -30.71
N ARG A 470 29.51 2.44 -29.62
CA ARG A 470 28.27 2.56 -28.84
C ARG A 470 27.06 3.07 -29.65
N ASN A 471 27.29 3.77 -30.76
CA ASN A 471 26.24 4.30 -31.62
C ASN A 471 25.80 3.32 -32.71
N ALA A 472 26.48 2.17 -32.88
CA ALA A 472 26.21 1.22 -33.95
C ALA A 472 24.76 0.73 -33.95
N GLY A 473 24.22 0.38 -32.77
CA GLY A 473 22.82 -0.02 -32.61
C GLY A 473 21.82 1.05 -33.04
N ILE A 474 22.01 2.28 -32.58
CA ILE A 474 21.14 3.43 -32.95
C ILE A 474 21.17 3.66 -34.47
N ASN A 475 22.34 3.55 -35.09
CA ASN A 475 22.50 3.69 -36.53
C ASN A 475 21.88 2.53 -37.32
N ALA A 476 21.73 1.35 -36.71
CA ALA A 476 21.15 0.16 -37.33
C ALA A 476 19.61 0.11 -37.26
N ILE A 477 18.95 0.86 -36.37
CA ILE A 477 17.49 0.80 -36.19
C ILE A 477 16.74 1.06 -37.50
N THR A 478 15.79 0.19 -37.85
CA THR A 478 14.98 0.29 -39.07
C THR A 478 13.71 1.12 -38.86
N TRP A 479 13.79 2.44 -39.04
CA TRP A 479 12.64 3.36 -39.05
C TRP A 479 12.40 3.97 -40.44
N ASN A 480 12.31 3.10 -41.44
CA ASN A 480 12.16 3.49 -42.84
C ASN A 480 10.68 3.48 -43.27
N TYR A 481 9.79 4.03 -42.43
CA TYR A 481 8.35 4.06 -42.71
C TYR A 481 8.01 5.11 -43.76
N THR A 482 7.01 4.82 -44.58
CA THR A 482 6.45 5.77 -45.53
C THR A 482 5.80 6.93 -44.79
N LEU A 483 6.21 8.15 -45.12
CA LEU A 483 5.63 9.39 -44.57
C LEU A 483 4.51 9.91 -45.47
N ARG A 484 3.44 10.43 -44.88
CA ARG A 484 2.23 10.87 -45.58
C ARG A 484 1.76 12.24 -45.09
N GLY A 485 1.00 12.92 -45.96
CA GLY A 485 0.39 14.22 -45.63
C GLY A 485 1.40 15.36 -45.49
N SER A 486 0.88 16.55 -45.22
CA SER A 486 1.66 17.78 -45.06
C SER A 486 2.59 17.75 -43.83
N HIS A 487 2.23 16.97 -42.80
CA HIS A 487 2.99 16.85 -41.57
C HIS A 487 3.99 15.68 -41.59
N ALA A 488 4.08 14.92 -42.68
CA ALA A 488 4.94 13.74 -42.78
C ALA A 488 4.66 12.71 -41.67
N GLU A 489 3.39 12.36 -41.50
CA GLU A 489 2.90 11.33 -40.58
C GLU A 489 3.34 9.93 -41.06
N PRO A 490 3.97 9.09 -40.21
CA PRO A 490 4.31 7.72 -40.58
C PRO A 490 3.05 6.88 -40.82
N LYS A 491 3.05 6.04 -41.87
CA LYS A 491 1.94 5.13 -42.15
C LYS A 491 1.84 4.04 -41.08
N VAL A 492 0.86 4.14 -40.19
CA VAL A 492 0.79 3.27 -38.99
C VAL A 492 0.59 1.80 -39.33
N SER A 493 -0.02 1.48 -40.49
CA SER A 493 -0.17 0.10 -40.93
C SER A 493 1.17 -0.61 -41.20
N GLU A 494 2.23 0.11 -41.61
CA GLU A 494 3.56 -0.49 -41.83
C GLU A 494 4.20 -0.90 -40.50
N VAL A 495 3.97 -0.12 -39.44
CA VAL A 495 4.39 -0.48 -38.08
C VAL A 495 3.67 -1.75 -37.63
N LEU A 496 2.36 -1.86 -37.88
CA LEU A 496 1.61 -3.08 -37.55
C LEU A 496 2.05 -4.30 -38.35
N GLN A 497 2.41 -4.14 -39.63
CA GLN A 497 2.99 -5.19 -40.47
C GLN A 497 4.36 -5.67 -39.95
N GLU A 498 5.22 -4.75 -39.48
CA GLU A 498 6.48 -5.10 -38.84
C GLU A 498 6.25 -5.86 -37.52
N ILE A 499 5.29 -5.41 -36.71
CA ILE A 499 4.89 -6.08 -35.47
C ILE A 499 4.35 -7.49 -35.74
N ASN A 500 3.50 -7.66 -36.76
CA ASN A 500 3.01 -8.96 -37.21
C ASN A 500 4.16 -9.89 -37.62
N GLY A 501 5.05 -9.38 -38.46
CA GLY A 501 6.21 -10.08 -38.98
C GLY A 501 6.11 -10.52 -40.44
N TYR A 502 7.27 -10.73 -41.04
CA TYR A 502 7.43 -11.05 -42.45
C TYR A 502 8.68 -11.91 -42.71
N THR A 503 8.74 -12.57 -43.87
CA THR A 503 9.95 -13.22 -44.40
C THR A 503 10.92 -12.17 -44.94
N VAL A 504 12.19 -12.24 -44.53
CA VAL A 504 13.19 -11.19 -44.81
C VAL A 504 13.50 -11.06 -46.31
N ALA A 505 13.55 -12.18 -47.04
CA ALA A 505 13.96 -12.21 -48.44
C ALA A 505 13.01 -11.47 -49.40
N ASP A 506 11.70 -11.54 -49.16
CA ASP A 506 10.65 -11.06 -50.06
C ASP A 506 9.59 -10.16 -49.37
N ARG A 507 9.75 -9.89 -48.06
CA ARG A 507 8.84 -9.07 -47.24
C ARG A 507 7.39 -9.59 -47.20
N LYS A 508 7.19 -10.88 -47.41
CA LYS A 508 5.85 -11.49 -47.32
C LYS A 508 5.42 -11.65 -45.87
N GLN A 509 4.21 -11.21 -45.54
CA GLN A 509 3.65 -11.29 -44.19
C GLN A 509 3.52 -12.74 -43.68
N LEU A 510 3.82 -12.94 -42.40
CA LEU A 510 3.63 -14.23 -41.71
C LEU A 510 2.19 -14.41 -41.28
N LYS A 511 1.70 -15.65 -41.31
CA LYS A 511 0.30 -15.97 -41.01
C LYS A 511 0.12 -16.44 -39.59
N HIS A 512 1.10 -17.16 -39.06
CA HIS A 512 1.03 -17.74 -37.73
C HIS A 512 2.38 -17.73 -37.02
N ILE A 513 2.33 -17.84 -35.69
CA ILE A 513 3.50 -17.87 -34.80
C ILE A 513 4.47 -19.00 -35.18
N GLN A 514 3.94 -20.13 -35.67
CA GLN A 514 4.73 -21.29 -36.11
C GLN A 514 5.57 -21.02 -37.38
N ASP A 515 5.30 -19.93 -38.10
CA ASP A 515 6.08 -19.54 -39.29
C ASP A 515 7.41 -18.86 -38.92
N LEU A 516 7.61 -18.47 -37.66
CA LEU A 516 8.83 -17.84 -37.17
C LEU A 516 10.01 -18.81 -37.17
N LYS A 517 11.19 -18.31 -37.54
CA LYS A 517 12.43 -19.07 -37.66
C LYS A 517 13.55 -18.47 -36.83
N ASN A 518 14.52 -19.31 -36.48
CA ASN A 518 15.69 -18.96 -35.67
C ASN A 518 16.97 -18.72 -36.50
N ASP A 519 16.88 -18.72 -37.83
CA ASP A 519 18.00 -18.56 -38.77
C ASP A 519 18.13 -17.13 -39.33
N GLY A 520 17.30 -16.19 -38.82
CA GLY A 520 17.27 -14.81 -39.28
C GLY A 520 16.52 -14.58 -40.59
N SER A 521 15.88 -15.61 -41.16
CA SER A 521 15.06 -15.48 -42.38
C SER A 521 13.66 -14.90 -42.15
N THR A 522 13.27 -14.71 -40.89
CA THR A 522 12.03 -14.03 -40.47
C THR A 522 12.33 -12.82 -39.58
N ALA A 523 11.48 -11.80 -39.66
CA ALA A 523 11.45 -10.66 -38.76
C ALA A 523 10.04 -10.54 -38.15
N CYS A 524 9.93 -10.17 -36.88
CA CYS A 524 8.64 -10.01 -36.18
C CYS A 524 8.80 -9.11 -34.95
N GLY A 525 8.09 -7.99 -34.91
CA GLY A 525 8.19 -7.01 -33.82
C GLY A 525 7.51 -7.45 -32.52
N ALA A 526 6.54 -8.37 -32.55
CA ALA A 526 6.02 -9.04 -31.35
C ALA A 526 5.40 -10.39 -31.71
N TRP A 527 6.04 -11.50 -31.33
CA TRP A 527 5.64 -12.84 -31.77
C TRP A 527 4.18 -13.20 -31.44
N ILE A 528 3.65 -12.74 -30.29
CA ILE A 528 2.25 -12.97 -29.89
C ILE A 528 1.25 -12.33 -30.86
N TYR A 529 1.62 -11.25 -31.56
CA TYR A 529 0.76 -10.56 -32.52
C TYR A 529 0.85 -11.15 -33.94
N CYS A 530 1.77 -12.09 -34.19
CA CYS A 530 1.90 -12.74 -35.48
C CYS A 530 0.57 -13.41 -35.88
N GLY A 531 0.05 -13.02 -37.04
CA GLY A 531 -1.25 -13.40 -37.56
C GLY A 531 -2.32 -12.30 -37.49
N VAL A 532 -2.03 -11.13 -36.90
CA VAL A 532 -2.91 -9.94 -36.98
C VAL A 532 -2.96 -9.35 -38.39
N PHE A 533 -1.89 -9.54 -39.17
CA PHE A 533 -1.73 -9.02 -40.52
C PHE A 533 -1.24 -10.14 -41.47
N PRO A 534 -2.03 -11.21 -41.70
CA PRO A 534 -1.55 -12.46 -42.32
C PRO A 534 -1.19 -12.36 -43.81
N GLU A 535 -1.53 -11.25 -44.46
CA GLU A 535 -1.24 -10.94 -45.86
C GLU A 535 -1.26 -9.42 -46.08
N GLN A 536 -0.61 -8.92 -47.13
CA GLN A 536 -0.25 -7.49 -47.30
C GLN A 536 -1.40 -6.48 -47.25
N ASP A 537 -2.63 -6.91 -47.55
CA ASP A 537 -3.82 -6.05 -47.56
C ASP A 537 -4.91 -6.48 -46.57
N ARG A 538 -4.60 -7.37 -45.62
CA ARG A 538 -5.57 -7.85 -44.62
C ARG A 538 -5.15 -7.49 -43.20
N ASN A 539 -5.66 -6.36 -42.72
CA ASN A 539 -5.54 -5.95 -41.32
C ASN A 539 -6.68 -6.54 -40.48
N ARG A 540 -6.43 -7.62 -39.74
CA ARG A 540 -7.47 -8.24 -38.89
C ARG A 540 -7.87 -7.37 -37.70
N ALA A 541 -6.98 -6.50 -37.21
CA ALA A 541 -7.35 -5.53 -36.19
C ALA A 541 -8.42 -4.52 -36.69
N ASN A 542 -8.55 -4.33 -38.01
CA ASN A 542 -9.60 -3.50 -38.61
C ASN A 542 -10.86 -4.28 -39.03
N GLU A 543 -10.94 -5.59 -38.78
CA GLU A 543 -12.15 -6.37 -39.07
C GLU A 543 -13.30 -6.00 -38.10
N ARG A 544 -14.53 -5.94 -38.62
CA ARG A 544 -15.75 -5.44 -37.92
C ARG A 544 -17.00 -6.30 -38.15
N LYS A 545 -16.83 -7.54 -38.60
CA LYS A 545 -17.95 -8.44 -38.93
C LYS A 545 -17.85 -9.68 -38.04
N PRO A 546 -18.49 -9.67 -36.86
CA PRO A 546 -18.46 -10.83 -35.98
C PRO A 546 -19.25 -11.98 -36.65
N THR A 547 -18.70 -13.18 -36.58
CA THR A 547 -19.26 -14.38 -37.23
C THR A 547 -19.88 -15.36 -36.23
N ASP A 548 -19.67 -15.15 -34.93
CA ASP A 548 -20.16 -15.98 -33.85
C ASP A 548 -20.30 -15.22 -32.53
N LEU A 549 -20.67 -15.95 -31.46
CA LEU A 549 -20.88 -15.42 -30.11
C LEU A 549 -19.59 -14.98 -29.40
N LEU A 550 -18.42 -15.46 -29.82
CA LEU A 550 -17.12 -15.05 -29.25
C LEU A 550 -16.51 -13.86 -30.02
N GLY A 551 -17.15 -13.45 -31.11
CA GLY A 551 -16.80 -12.28 -31.88
C GLY A 551 -15.64 -12.50 -32.85
N HIS A 552 -15.40 -13.72 -33.33
CA HIS A 552 -14.42 -13.95 -34.40
C HIS A 552 -14.79 -13.14 -35.65
N GLY A 553 -13.80 -12.50 -36.29
CA GLY A 553 -14.03 -11.52 -37.38
C GLY A 553 -14.32 -10.10 -36.89
N TRP A 554 -14.25 -9.85 -35.58
CA TRP A 554 -14.14 -8.52 -34.99
C TRP A 554 -12.80 -8.39 -34.28
N GLY A 555 -11.89 -7.58 -34.82
CA GLY A 555 -10.51 -7.45 -34.34
C GLY A 555 -9.73 -8.78 -34.37
N PHE A 556 -8.59 -8.80 -33.67
CA PHE A 556 -7.75 -10.00 -33.51
C PHE A 556 -7.34 -10.19 -32.06
N ALA A 557 -7.63 -11.34 -31.46
CA ALA A 557 -7.15 -11.66 -30.11
C ALA A 557 -5.82 -12.42 -30.16
N TRP A 558 -4.81 -12.03 -29.39
CA TRP A 558 -3.58 -12.81 -29.32
C TRP A 558 -3.63 -13.83 -28.17
N PRO A 559 -3.05 -15.05 -28.28
CA PRO A 559 -2.43 -15.59 -29.48
C PRO A 559 -3.45 -16.21 -30.44
N ASN A 560 -3.15 -16.16 -31.74
CA ASN A 560 -3.85 -16.93 -32.79
C ASN A 560 -5.39 -16.78 -32.85
N ASP A 561 -5.92 -15.62 -32.51
CA ASP A 561 -7.35 -15.32 -32.43
C ASP A 561 -8.14 -16.24 -31.47
N CYS A 562 -7.46 -16.78 -30.45
CA CYS A 562 -8.08 -17.52 -29.35
C CYS A 562 -8.73 -16.56 -28.36
N ARG A 563 -10.04 -16.68 -28.16
CA ARG A 563 -10.85 -15.77 -27.34
C ARG A 563 -10.82 -16.12 -25.86
N ILE A 564 -10.76 -17.42 -25.52
CA ILE A 564 -10.62 -17.92 -24.16
C ILE A 564 -9.34 -18.75 -24.06
N ILE A 565 -8.31 -18.22 -23.40
CA ILE A 565 -7.05 -18.95 -23.16
C ILE A 565 -7.26 -20.18 -22.29
N TYR A 566 -6.37 -21.17 -22.45
CA TYR A 566 -6.44 -22.47 -21.79
C TYR A 566 -7.71 -23.27 -22.16
N ASN A 567 -8.37 -22.96 -23.28
CA ASN A 567 -9.62 -23.60 -23.68
C ASN A 567 -9.51 -25.11 -23.95
N ARG A 568 -8.30 -25.68 -24.08
CA ARG A 568 -8.09 -27.13 -24.03
C ARG A 568 -8.63 -27.74 -22.73
N ALA A 569 -8.61 -27.01 -21.62
CA ALA A 569 -9.17 -27.46 -20.33
C ALA A 569 -10.71 -27.54 -20.33
N SER A 570 -11.39 -27.10 -21.40
CA SER A 570 -12.85 -27.25 -21.56
C SER A 570 -13.31 -28.63 -22.03
N ALA A 571 -12.38 -29.47 -22.48
CA ALA A 571 -12.60 -30.87 -22.78
C ALA A 571 -11.90 -31.77 -21.75
N LYS A 572 -12.38 -33.00 -21.62
CA LYS A 572 -11.79 -34.09 -20.87
C LYS A 572 -10.44 -34.54 -21.45
N PRO A 573 -9.67 -35.39 -20.73
CA PRO A 573 -8.43 -35.95 -21.27
C PRO A 573 -8.61 -36.68 -22.60
N ASP A 574 -9.74 -37.35 -22.81
CA ASP A 574 -10.09 -38.04 -24.07
C ASP A 574 -10.51 -37.11 -25.22
N GLY A 575 -10.65 -35.80 -24.95
CA GLY A 575 -11.04 -34.78 -25.93
C GLY A 575 -12.54 -34.56 -26.08
N THR A 576 -13.39 -35.27 -25.34
CA THR A 576 -14.83 -34.99 -25.28
C THR A 576 -15.13 -33.80 -24.36
N PRO A 577 -16.20 -33.01 -24.59
CA PRO A 577 -16.57 -31.92 -23.68
C PRO A 577 -16.86 -32.40 -22.25
N TRP A 578 -16.57 -31.57 -21.24
CA TRP A 578 -17.01 -31.83 -19.86
C TRP A 578 -18.54 -31.92 -19.74
N SER A 579 -19.24 -31.06 -20.47
CA SER A 579 -20.70 -31.06 -20.63
C SER A 579 -21.08 -30.41 -21.96
N GLU A 580 -22.24 -30.78 -22.50
CA GLU A 580 -22.78 -30.12 -23.69
C GLU A 580 -23.10 -28.63 -23.43
N ARG A 581 -23.52 -28.29 -22.21
CA ARG A 581 -23.89 -26.91 -21.85
C ARG A 581 -22.68 -25.96 -21.86
N LYS A 582 -21.49 -26.46 -21.55
CA LYS A 582 -20.27 -25.66 -21.39
C LYS A 582 -19.16 -26.06 -22.37
N LYS A 583 -19.48 -26.77 -23.45
CA LYS A 583 -18.49 -27.13 -24.48
C LYS A 583 -17.93 -25.88 -25.16
N LEU A 584 -16.65 -25.92 -25.48
CA LEU A 584 -15.95 -24.82 -26.14
C LEU A 584 -15.00 -25.35 -27.22
N VAL A 585 -14.05 -26.20 -26.84
CA VAL A 585 -13.15 -26.92 -27.76
C VAL A 585 -13.26 -28.42 -27.49
N TRP A 586 -13.24 -29.24 -28.53
CA TRP A 586 -13.29 -30.71 -28.45
C TRP A 586 -12.54 -31.36 -29.62
N TRP A 587 -12.21 -32.64 -29.48
CA TRP A 587 -11.56 -33.40 -30.53
C TRP A 587 -12.58 -33.95 -31.54
N ASP A 588 -12.39 -33.62 -32.82
CA ASP A 588 -13.14 -34.19 -33.93
C ASP A 588 -12.36 -35.40 -34.48
N ALA A 589 -12.83 -36.60 -34.17
CA ALA A 589 -12.16 -37.83 -34.54
C ALA A 589 -12.14 -38.08 -36.06
N GLU A 590 -13.12 -37.55 -36.80
CA GLU A 590 -13.19 -37.71 -38.26
C GLU A 590 -12.16 -36.80 -38.94
N LYS A 591 -12.08 -35.55 -38.49
CA LYS A 591 -11.12 -34.57 -39.03
C LYS A 591 -9.72 -34.70 -38.45
N LYS A 592 -9.55 -35.43 -37.34
CA LYS A 592 -8.31 -35.55 -36.57
C LYS A 592 -7.77 -34.18 -36.14
N GLU A 593 -8.65 -33.34 -35.64
CA GLU A 593 -8.29 -32.00 -35.17
C GLU A 593 -9.10 -31.57 -33.95
N TRP A 594 -8.50 -30.70 -33.14
CA TRP A 594 -9.22 -29.87 -32.18
C TRP A 594 -10.07 -28.86 -32.94
N THR A 595 -11.37 -28.92 -32.73
CA THR A 595 -12.37 -28.02 -33.28
C THR A 595 -13.21 -27.43 -32.16
N GLY A 596 -14.07 -26.47 -32.46
CA GLY A 596 -14.85 -25.84 -31.41
C GLY A 596 -15.60 -24.60 -31.82
N LEU A 597 -16.13 -23.92 -30.80
CA LEU A 597 -16.66 -22.56 -30.88
C LEU A 597 -15.55 -21.50 -30.80
N ASP A 598 -14.33 -21.90 -30.43
CA ASP A 598 -13.14 -21.04 -30.30
C ASP A 598 -11.93 -21.69 -31.00
N ASN A 599 -10.93 -20.88 -31.33
CA ASN A 599 -9.65 -21.39 -31.80
C ASN A 599 -8.93 -22.09 -30.64
N ALA A 600 -8.57 -23.35 -30.83
CA ALA A 600 -7.87 -24.12 -29.79
C ALA A 600 -6.54 -23.45 -29.42
N ASP A 601 -6.34 -23.22 -28.12
CA ASP A 601 -5.06 -22.81 -27.51
C ASP A 601 -4.08 -23.99 -27.42
N TYR A 602 -4.03 -24.78 -28.49
CA TYR A 602 -3.33 -26.05 -28.56
C TYR A 602 -2.93 -26.36 -29.99
N LYS A 603 -2.00 -27.30 -30.17
CA LYS A 603 -1.66 -27.79 -31.51
C LYS A 603 -2.89 -28.50 -32.11
N LYS A 604 -3.37 -27.98 -33.24
CA LYS A 604 -4.65 -28.36 -33.86
C LYS A 604 -4.77 -29.87 -34.14
N ASP A 605 -3.72 -30.50 -34.62
CA ASP A 605 -3.65 -31.92 -35.04
C ASP A 605 -3.09 -32.87 -33.97
N LEU A 606 -2.88 -32.40 -32.74
CA LEU A 606 -2.32 -33.21 -31.65
C LEU A 606 -3.41 -34.01 -30.94
N ALA A 607 -3.53 -35.30 -31.25
CA ALA A 607 -4.60 -36.15 -30.74
C ALA A 607 -4.61 -36.26 -29.19
N PRO A 608 -5.78 -36.29 -28.53
CA PRO A 608 -5.92 -36.37 -27.07
C PRO A 608 -5.21 -37.58 -26.46
N THR A 609 -5.15 -38.69 -27.20
CA THR A 609 -4.52 -39.95 -26.79
C THR A 609 -3.00 -39.94 -26.91
N THR A 610 -2.40 -38.86 -27.43
CA THR A 610 -0.95 -38.75 -27.53
C THR A 610 -0.37 -38.63 -26.11
N PRO A 611 0.47 -39.57 -25.65
CA PRO A 611 1.08 -39.48 -24.33
C PRO A 611 1.98 -38.24 -24.25
N ASP A 612 2.11 -37.69 -23.06
CA ASP A 612 3.16 -36.71 -22.80
C ASP A 612 4.54 -37.40 -22.77
N ASP A 613 5.57 -36.61 -23.01
CA ASP A 613 6.98 -37.00 -22.86
C ASP A 613 7.69 -35.80 -22.23
N LEU A 614 7.48 -35.63 -20.92
CA LEU A 614 8.02 -34.49 -20.18
C LEU A 614 9.55 -34.57 -20.00
N ASP A 615 10.14 -35.76 -20.16
CA ASP A 615 11.55 -36.01 -19.90
C ASP A 615 12.40 -35.85 -21.15
N ALA A 616 12.00 -36.46 -22.26
CA ALA A 616 12.75 -36.46 -23.52
C ALA A 616 12.13 -35.58 -24.61
N GLY A 617 10.83 -35.25 -24.48
CA GLY A 617 10.08 -34.50 -25.47
C GLY A 617 10.55 -33.06 -25.67
N SER A 618 10.06 -32.43 -26.74
CA SER A 618 10.38 -31.03 -27.04
C SER A 618 9.19 -30.27 -27.61
N GLY A 619 9.15 -28.97 -27.33
CA GLY A 619 8.07 -28.07 -27.71
C GLY A 619 6.70 -28.48 -27.20
N VAL A 620 5.66 -27.97 -27.84
CA VAL A 620 4.27 -28.22 -27.42
C VAL A 620 3.88 -29.70 -27.56
N VAL A 621 4.50 -30.44 -28.48
CA VAL A 621 4.22 -31.87 -28.67
C VAL A 621 4.66 -32.71 -27.46
N GLY A 622 5.71 -32.29 -26.75
CA GLY A 622 6.16 -32.96 -25.51
C GLY A 622 5.11 -32.96 -24.39
N LEU A 623 4.13 -32.04 -24.43
CA LEU A 623 3.00 -32.01 -23.48
C LEU A 623 1.92 -33.07 -23.76
N GLY A 624 2.01 -33.81 -24.86
CA GLY A 624 1.00 -34.80 -25.26
C GLY A 624 -0.32 -34.16 -25.71
N GLY A 625 -1.42 -34.92 -25.70
CA GLY A 625 -2.75 -34.44 -26.12
C GLY A 625 -3.66 -33.91 -25.01
N ALA A 626 -3.26 -34.12 -23.75
CA ALA A 626 -4.14 -34.00 -22.59
C ALA A 626 -3.79 -32.86 -21.63
N ARG A 627 -2.66 -32.16 -21.80
CA ARG A 627 -2.19 -31.13 -20.88
C ARG A 627 -2.52 -29.71 -21.36
N PRO A 628 -3.48 -29.00 -20.74
CA PRO A 628 -4.03 -27.78 -21.33
C PRO A 628 -3.19 -26.50 -21.20
N PHE A 629 -2.18 -26.45 -20.31
CA PHE A 629 -1.45 -25.22 -20.02
C PHE A 629 -0.11 -25.15 -20.78
N THR A 630 -0.17 -24.79 -22.06
CA THR A 630 0.97 -24.84 -23.00
C THR A 630 2.17 -23.95 -22.66
N LEU A 631 1.99 -22.97 -21.78
CA LEU A 631 3.06 -22.10 -21.28
C LEU A 631 3.81 -22.67 -20.08
N HIS A 632 3.27 -23.70 -19.42
CA HIS A 632 3.92 -24.37 -18.30
C HIS A 632 4.67 -25.61 -18.82
N PRO A 633 5.94 -25.84 -18.44
CA PRO A 633 6.72 -27.01 -18.82
C PRO A 633 6.07 -28.34 -18.44
N ASP A 634 5.31 -28.36 -17.33
CA ASP A 634 4.54 -29.52 -16.89
C ASP A 634 3.09 -29.54 -17.43
N GLY A 635 2.68 -28.52 -18.19
CA GLY A 635 1.39 -28.47 -18.87
C GLY A 635 0.14 -28.41 -17.97
N VAL A 636 0.29 -28.17 -16.67
CA VAL A 636 -0.82 -28.17 -15.68
C VAL A 636 -0.94 -26.84 -14.94
N GLY A 637 -2.12 -26.55 -14.37
CA GLY A 637 -2.32 -25.38 -13.51
C GLY A 637 -1.72 -25.59 -12.12
N TRP A 638 -1.07 -24.58 -11.55
CA TRP A 638 -0.37 -24.73 -10.26
C TRP A 638 -1.23 -24.31 -9.07
N LEU A 639 -1.51 -25.26 -8.17
CA LEU A 639 -2.28 -25.09 -6.94
C LEU A 639 -1.41 -24.73 -5.73
N TYR A 640 -0.10 -24.96 -5.76
CA TYR A 640 0.78 -24.64 -4.65
C TYR A 640 1.99 -23.82 -5.08
N VAL A 641 2.11 -22.66 -4.44
CA VAL A 641 3.26 -21.75 -4.46
C VAL A 641 3.30 -21.16 -3.05
N ALA A 642 4.48 -20.99 -2.47
CA ALA A 642 4.66 -20.38 -1.16
C ALA A 642 3.88 -19.04 -1.06
N SER A 643 2.79 -19.05 -0.29
CA SER A 643 1.83 -17.96 -0.13
C SER A 643 1.42 -17.90 1.33
N GLY A 644 1.50 -16.75 2.01
CA GLY A 644 1.05 -16.58 3.39
C GLY A 644 0.26 -15.30 3.60
N TYR A 645 -0.59 -15.26 4.62
CA TYR A 645 -1.25 -14.03 5.06
C TYR A 645 -0.29 -13.12 5.85
N TYR A 646 -0.27 -11.84 5.47
CA TYR A 646 0.37 -10.78 6.23
C TYR A 646 -0.56 -9.56 6.31
N GLU A 647 -0.42 -8.71 7.32
CA GLU A 647 -1.12 -7.41 7.38
C GLU A 647 -0.51 -6.40 6.39
N PRO A 648 -1.25 -5.33 6.01
CA PRO A 648 -0.67 -4.18 5.30
C PRO A 648 0.54 -3.60 6.05
N LEU A 649 1.43 -2.93 5.31
CA LEU A 649 2.64 -2.26 5.81
C LEU A 649 2.34 -1.25 6.92
N GLU A 650 1.16 -0.63 6.85
CA GLU A 650 0.56 0.17 7.92
C GLU A 650 -0.80 -0.43 8.26
N SER A 651 -0.94 -0.99 9.45
CA SER A 651 -2.20 -1.61 9.88
C SER A 651 -2.54 -1.22 11.32
N PRO A 652 -3.82 -0.93 11.62
CA PRO A 652 -4.25 -0.68 12.98
C PRO A 652 -4.46 -1.98 13.77
N ILE A 653 -4.15 -3.14 13.18
CA ILE A 653 -4.45 -4.47 13.69
C ILE A 653 -3.20 -5.35 13.60
N ALA A 654 -2.95 -6.14 14.63
CA ALA A 654 -1.89 -7.15 14.64
C ALA A 654 -2.25 -8.36 13.77
N ASN A 655 -1.25 -9.00 13.16
CA ASN A 655 -1.44 -10.19 12.35
C ASN A 655 -2.05 -11.31 13.21
N PRO A 656 -3.19 -11.90 12.78
CA PRO A 656 -3.88 -12.94 13.54
C PRO A 656 -3.28 -14.34 13.41
N LEU A 657 -2.43 -14.60 12.40
CA LEU A 657 -1.93 -15.93 12.09
C LEU A 657 -0.50 -16.17 12.55
N TYR A 658 0.32 -15.12 12.56
CA TYR A 658 1.77 -15.22 12.71
C TYR A 658 2.32 -14.06 13.54
N ALA A 659 3.47 -14.28 14.20
CA ALA A 659 4.22 -13.17 14.79
C ALA A 659 4.77 -12.20 13.72
N GLN A 660 5.04 -12.71 12.51
CA GLN A 660 5.45 -11.89 11.37
C GLN A 660 4.30 -11.00 10.88
N GLN A 661 4.36 -9.70 11.23
CA GLN A 661 3.29 -8.74 10.98
C GLN A 661 3.01 -8.51 9.48
N VAL A 662 4.03 -8.09 8.74
CA VAL A 662 3.93 -7.66 7.33
C VAL A 662 4.70 -8.63 6.43
N ASN A 663 4.46 -8.59 5.12
CA ASN A 663 5.22 -9.40 4.18
C ASN A 663 6.73 -9.11 4.35
N PRO A 664 7.55 -10.09 4.78
CA PRO A 664 8.93 -9.84 5.15
C PRO A 664 9.81 -9.45 3.95
N ALA A 665 9.41 -9.81 2.74
CA ALA A 665 10.13 -9.48 1.50
C ALA A 665 9.69 -8.15 0.87
N ALA A 666 8.60 -7.51 1.34
CA ALA A 666 8.14 -6.23 0.82
C ALA A 666 9.12 -5.10 1.18
N GLN A 667 9.38 -4.21 0.22
CA GLN A 667 10.33 -3.12 0.40
C GLN A 667 9.60 -1.82 0.74
N LYS A 668 9.73 -1.35 1.98
CA LYS A 668 9.13 -0.09 2.45
C LYS A 668 9.79 1.18 1.88
N LYS A 669 10.98 1.09 1.30
CA LYS A 669 11.78 2.25 0.82
C LYS A 669 11.78 3.39 1.88
N GLU A 670 12.12 3.07 3.13
CA GLU A 670 12.06 4.01 4.26
C GLU A 670 13.09 5.14 4.11
N ARG A 671 12.63 6.38 4.22
CA ARG A 671 13.42 7.62 4.08
C ARG A 671 12.77 8.73 4.90
N SER A 672 13.49 9.83 5.15
CA SER A 672 12.92 11.05 5.76
C SER A 672 11.71 11.58 4.99
N GLU A 673 11.74 11.51 3.66
CA GLU A 673 10.70 12.00 2.75
C GLU A 673 9.61 10.95 2.49
N ASN A 674 9.79 9.71 2.98
CA ASN A 674 8.83 8.62 2.88
C ASN A 674 8.64 7.94 4.26
N PRO A 675 8.17 8.70 5.27
CA PRO A 675 7.97 8.17 6.61
C PRO A 675 6.79 7.19 6.65
N TYR A 676 6.81 6.31 7.65
CA TYR A 676 5.73 5.36 7.98
C TYR A 676 5.14 5.67 9.35
N ALA A 677 3.94 5.16 9.64
CA ALA A 677 3.47 5.01 11.01
C ALA A 677 4.52 4.25 11.84
N ALA A 678 4.72 4.69 13.09
CA ALA A 678 5.86 4.24 13.89
C ALA A 678 5.72 2.79 14.36
N GLU A 679 4.48 2.34 14.57
CA GLU A 679 4.17 1.02 15.08
C GLU A 679 2.80 0.54 14.59
N VAL A 680 2.52 -0.75 14.81
CA VAL A 680 1.20 -1.34 14.56
C VAL A 680 0.19 -0.67 15.48
N GLY A 681 -0.92 -0.17 14.93
CA GLY A 681 -1.92 0.52 15.74
C GLY A 681 -1.50 1.90 16.23
N ASP A 682 -0.55 2.56 15.56
CA ASP A 682 -0.10 3.92 15.88
C ASP A 682 -1.31 4.85 16.16
N PRO A 683 -1.45 5.37 17.40
CA PRO A 683 -2.65 6.10 17.81
C PRO A 683 -2.80 7.45 17.09
N ARG A 684 -1.75 7.92 16.40
CA ARG A 684 -1.79 9.10 15.56
C ARG A 684 -2.57 8.87 14.27
N TYR A 685 -2.71 7.63 13.81
CA TYR A 685 -3.41 7.25 12.58
C TYR A 685 -4.35 6.06 12.84
N PRO A 686 -5.42 6.24 13.63
CA PRO A 686 -6.21 5.12 14.15
C PRO A 686 -7.17 4.47 13.14
N TYR A 687 -7.35 5.07 11.96
CA TYR A 687 -8.39 4.67 11.00
C TYR A 687 -7.81 4.01 9.76
N VAL A 688 -8.57 3.10 9.14
CA VAL A 688 -8.16 2.45 7.88
C VAL A 688 -8.50 3.38 6.73
N LEU A 689 -7.53 3.69 5.89
CA LEU A 689 -7.71 4.45 4.66
C LEU A 689 -7.72 3.52 3.45
N THR A 690 -8.60 3.79 2.49
CA THR A 690 -8.59 3.15 1.17
C THR A 690 -8.82 4.16 0.06
N THR A 691 -8.13 3.98 -1.07
CA THR A 691 -8.26 4.85 -2.26
C THR A 691 -8.95 4.14 -3.43
N TYR A 692 -9.82 4.84 -4.15
CA TYR A 692 -10.61 4.25 -5.24
C TYR A 692 -10.91 5.25 -6.37
N ARG A 693 -11.80 4.85 -7.29
CA ARG A 693 -12.21 5.61 -8.49
C ARG A 693 -13.72 5.83 -8.51
N LEU A 694 -14.13 6.85 -9.26
CA LEU A 694 -15.50 7.19 -9.62
C LEU A 694 -15.69 6.99 -11.12
N THR A 695 -16.94 6.81 -11.55
CA THR A 695 -17.26 6.56 -12.98
C THR A 695 -16.92 7.77 -13.86
N GLU A 696 -17.04 8.97 -13.30
CA GLU A 696 -16.99 10.25 -13.99
C GLU A 696 -15.55 10.76 -14.23
N HIS A 697 -14.55 10.16 -13.57
CA HIS A 697 -13.17 10.61 -13.65
C HIS A 697 -12.19 9.47 -13.98
N HIS A 698 -11.19 9.78 -14.79
CA HIS A 698 -10.20 8.82 -15.25
C HIS A 698 -8.85 9.09 -14.60
N THR A 699 -8.31 8.08 -13.91
CA THR A 699 -6.98 8.07 -13.27
C THR A 699 -6.71 9.30 -12.39
N ALA A 700 -5.58 9.99 -12.56
CA ALA A 700 -5.24 11.22 -11.85
C ALA A 700 -6.05 12.46 -12.33
N GLY A 701 -7.08 12.24 -13.16
CA GLY A 701 -8.05 13.24 -13.58
C GLY A 701 -7.56 14.25 -14.62
N GLY A 702 -6.30 14.22 -15.07
CA GLY A 702 -5.77 15.20 -16.04
C GLY A 702 -6.62 15.32 -17.32
N MET A 703 -7.18 14.21 -17.80
CA MET A 703 -8.11 14.21 -18.92
C MET A 703 -9.52 14.68 -18.55
N THR A 704 -10.07 14.21 -17.44
CA THR A 704 -11.51 14.34 -17.15
C THR A 704 -11.85 15.59 -16.35
N ARG A 705 -10.94 16.12 -15.52
CA ARG A 705 -11.12 17.35 -14.76
C ARG A 705 -11.10 18.60 -15.65
N THR A 706 -10.64 18.49 -16.90
CA THR A 706 -10.63 19.58 -17.88
C THR A 706 -11.92 19.61 -18.71
N LEU A 707 -12.72 18.54 -18.69
CA LEU A 707 -14.02 18.47 -19.38
C LEU A 707 -15.12 19.04 -18.48
N SER A 708 -15.82 20.07 -18.95
CA SER A 708 -16.82 20.80 -18.16
C SER A 708 -17.94 19.91 -17.61
N HIS A 709 -18.48 19.01 -18.42
CA HIS A 709 -19.59 18.14 -18.01
C HIS A 709 -19.18 17.11 -16.94
N LEU A 710 -17.94 16.60 -16.98
CA LEU A 710 -17.48 15.66 -15.96
C LEU A 710 -17.08 16.38 -14.68
N ALA A 711 -16.47 17.56 -14.80
CA ALA A 711 -16.18 18.43 -13.67
C ALA A 711 -17.47 18.91 -12.97
N GLU A 712 -18.55 19.14 -13.72
CA GLU A 712 -19.87 19.47 -13.14
C GLU A 712 -20.45 18.30 -12.32
N LEU A 713 -20.29 17.06 -12.80
CA LEU A 713 -20.80 15.87 -12.10
C LEU A 713 -20.01 15.55 -10.82
N GLN A 714 -18.70 15.80 -10.79
CA GLN A 714 -17.83 15.55 -9.63
C GLN A 714 -16.89 16.76 -9.41
N PRO A 715 -17.39 17.87 -8.84
CA PRO A 715 -16.66 19.14 -8.82
C PRO A 715 -15.56 19.24 -7.77
N GLU A 716 -15.71 18.56 -6.64
CA GLU A 716 -14.83 18.70 -5.48
C GLU A 716 -14.36 17.34 -4.97
N LEU A 717 -13.13 17.28 -4.48
CA LEU A 717 -12.61 16.12 -3.75
C LEU A 717 -13.43 15.91 -2.48
N PHE A 718 -13.82 14.67 -2.21
CA PHE A 718 -14.55 14.28 -1.00
C PHE A 718 -14.00 13.02 -0.34
N THR A 719 -14.30 12.84 0.94
CA THR A 719 -14.02 11.64 1.73
C THR A 719 -15.33 10.95 2.13
N GLU A 720 -15.42 9.65 1.90
CA GLU A 720 -16.56 8.81 2.30
C GLU A 720 -16.34 8.26 3.70
N VAL A 721 -17.31 8.49 4.58
CA VAL A 721 -17.29 8.02 5.96
C VAL A 721 -18.65 7.48 6.39
N SER A 722 -18.67 6.58 7.38
CA SER A 722 -19.94 6.08 7.92
C SER A 722 -20.60 7.10 8.85
N PRO A 723 -21.92 7.02 9.09
CA PRO A 723 -22.59 7.86 10.08
C PRO A 723 -21.99 7.72 11.49
N GLU A 724 -21.66 6.49 11.90
CA GLU A 724 -21.06 6.24 13.22
C GLU A 724 -19.70 6.94 13.35
N PHE A 725 -18.86 6.88 12.31
CA PHE A 725 -17.59 7.58 12.30
C PHE A 725 -17.76 9.10 12.36
N ALA A 726 -18.72 9.62 11.59
CA ALA A 726 -19.01 11.05 11.55
C ALA A 726 -19.47 11.56 12.93
N ASP A 727 -20.38 10.83 13.59
CA ASP A 727 -20.87 11.16 14.93
C ASP A 727 -19.74 11.12 15.98
N GLU A 728 -18.84 10.14 15.89
CA GLU A 728 -17.72 9.97 16.83
C GLU A 728 -16.62 11.03 16.70
N VAL A 729 -16.35 11.47 15.46
CA VAL A 729 -15.26 12.42 15.15
C VAL A 729 -15.78 13.86 15.08
N GLY A 730 -17.11 14.05 14.97
CA GLY A 730 -17.73 15.36 14.79
C GLY A 730 -17.65 15.87 13.35
N LEU A 731 -17.82 14.99 12.36
CA LEU A 731 -17.82 15.35 10.94
C LEU A 731 -19.25 15.65 10.46
N GLU A 732 -19.44 16.75 9.76
CA GLU A 732 -20.73 17.12 9.17
C GLU A 732 -20.76 16.87 7.66
N HIS A 733 -21.87 16.31 7.15
CA HIS A 733 -22.03 16.06 5.72
C HIS A 733 -21.98 17.38 4.92
N GLY A 734 -21.12 17.42 3.89
CA GLY A 734 -20.90 18.59 3.04
C GLY A 734 -19.90 19.60 3.60
N ASP A 735 -19.50 19.49 4.86
CA ASP A 735 -18.44 20.32 5.43
C ASP A 735 -17.05 19.78 5.06
N TRP A 736 -15.99 20.42 5.57
CA TRP A 736 -14.60 20.04 5.34
C TRP A 736 -14.09 19.05 6.39
N ALA A 737 -13.19 18.18 5.95
CA ALA A 737 -12.35 17.39 6.83
C ALA A 737 -10.88 17.50 6.41
N THR A 738 -10.02 17.44 7.41
CA THR A 738 -8.58 17.31 7.27
C THR A 738 -8.19 15.85 7.43
N ILE A 739 -7.52 15.27 6.44
CA ILE A 739 -7.07 13.88 6.43
C ILE A 739 -5.55 13.83 6.46
N ARG A 740 -5.00 13.03 7.37
CA ARG A 740 -3.56 13.04 7.68
C ARG A 740 -2.98 11.64 7.67
N THR A 741 -1.79 11.51 7.14
CA THR A 741 -0.93 10.32 7.30
C THR A 741 0.46 10.78 7.73
N ALA A 742 1.41 9.86 7.94
CA ALA A 742 2.79 10.26 8.28
C ALA A 742 3.47 11.12 7.21
N ARG A 743 2.94 11.11 5.97
CA ARG A 743 3.55 11.77 4.81
C ARG A 743 2.99 13.18 4.58
N ALA A 744 1.68 13.35 4.65
CA ALA A 744 1.03 14.59 4.26
C ALA A 744 -0.31 14.80 4.98
N THR A 745 -0.83 16.02 4.83
CA THR A 745 -2.15 16.44 5.25
C THR A 745 -2.89 17.03 4.05
N ILE A 746 -4.10 16.55 3.80
CA ILE A 746 -4.98 17.05 2.73
C ILE A 746 -6.34 17.48 3.29
N GLU A 747 -7.10 18.21 2.50
CA GLU A 747 -8.49 18.53 2.76
C GLU A 747 -9.45 17.89 1.74
N ALA A 748 -10.62 17.49 2.21
CA ALA A 748 -11.70 17.00 1.36
C ALA A 748 -13.07 17.37 1.95
N ARG A 749 -14.10 17.45 1.11
CA ARG A 749 -15.50 17.50 1.56
C ARG A 749 -15.92 16.20 2.23
N VAL A 750 -16.78 16.26 3.23
CA VAL A 750 -17.28 15.08 3.93
C VAL A 750 -18.52 14.54 3.24
N LEU A 751 -18.48 13.26 2.85
CA LEU A 751 -19.64 12.48 2.41
C LEU A 751 -20.01 11.44 3.47
N VAL A 752 -20.87 11.83 4.41
CA VAL A 752 -21.44 10.88 5.40
C VAL A 752 -22.43 9.96 4.70
N THR A 753 -22.19 8.64 4.74
CA THR A 753 -22.98 7.66 3.99
C THR A 753 -22.97 6.26 4.62
N ARG A 754 -24.13 5.60 4.65
CA ARG A 754 -24.25 4.17 5.05
C ARG A 754 -23.60 3.19 4.09
N ARG A 755 -23.06 3.69 2.96
CA ARG A 755 -22.27 2.91 2.02
C ARG A 755 -20.91 2.53 2.59
N MET A 756 -20.40 3.33 3.53
CA MET A 756 -19.28 2.97 4.39
C MET A 756 -19.81 2.32 5.67
N ARG A 757 -19.10 1.32 6.18
CA ARG A 757 -19.43 0.70 7.47
C ARG A 757 -18.21 0.56 8.35
N PRO A 758 -18.35 0.81 9.66
CA PRO A 758 -17.37 0.31 10.61
C PRO A 758 -17.45 -1.23 10.62
N VAL A 759 -16.31 -1.86 10.88
CA VAL A 759 -16.20 -3.32 11.02
C VAL A 759 -15.75 -3.68 12.43
N TRP A 760 -16.25 -4.78 12.96
CA TRP A 760 -15.85 -5.29 14.27
C TRP A 760 -14.69 -6.25 14.10
N ILE A 761 -13.53 -5.90 14.64
CA ILE A 761 -12.30 -6.68 14.54
C ILE A 761 -11.81 -6.99 15.95
N ALA A 762 -11.77 -8.28 16.30
CA ALA A 762 -11.38 -8.74 17.64
C ALA A 762 -12.07 -7.97 18.79
N GLY A 763 -13.37 -7.66 18.65
CA GLY A 763 -14.16 -6.92 19.65
C GLY A 763 -14.00 -5.39 19.62
N ARG A 764 -13.16 -4.84 18.74
CA ARG A 764 -12.99 -3.40 18.55
C ARG A 764 -13.70 -2.93 17.28
N ARG A 765 -14.39 -1.80 17.35
CA ARG A 765 -14.93 -1.12 16.17
C ARG A 765 -13.80 -0.42 15.42
N VAL A 766 -13.61 -0.77 14.16
CA VAL A 766 -12.59 -0.20 13.26
C VAL A 766 -13.30 0.56 12.15
N HIS A 767 -12.94 1.83 12.01
CA HIS A 767 -13.51 2.74 11.00
C HIS A 767 -12.69 2.71 9.71
N GLN A 768 -13.39 2.83 8.59
CA GLN A 768 -12.81 2.86 7.25
C GLN A 768 -13.16 4.19 6.56
N VAL A 769 -12.16 4.83 5.98
CA VAL A 769 -12.22 6.13 5.30
C VAL A 769 -11.92 5.91 3.83
N GLY A 770 -12.78 6.45 2.97
CA GLY A 770 -12.69 6.23 1.53
C GLY A 770 -12.37 7.50 0.74
N LEU A 771 -11.25 7.53 0.00
CA LEU A 771 -10.86 8.66 -0.85
C LEU A 771 -10.81 8.32 -2.35
N PRO A 772 -11.52 9.05 -3.22
CA PRO A 772 -11.31 8.99 -4.65
C PRO A 772 -10.09 9.85 -5.05
N TYR A 773 -9.15 9.29 -5.80
CA TYR A 773 -7.82 9.91 -6.04
C TYR A 773 -7.72 10.82 -7.28
N HIS A 774 -8.85 11.33 -7.78
CA HIS A 774 -8.90 11.95 -9.11
C HIS A 774 -8.43 13.41 -9.17
N TRP A 775 -8.28 14.08 -8.02
CA TRP A 775 -8.06 15.53 -7.95
C TRP A 775 -6.57 15.91 -7.86
N GLY A 776 -6.32 17.14 -8.29
CA GLY A 776 -5.04 17.83 -8.26
C GLY A 776 -5.27 19.33 -8.47
N TYR A 777 -4.18 20.10 -8.55
CA TYR A 777 -4.21 21.56 -8.55
C TYR A 777 -4.47 22.22 -9.93
N LYS A 778 -4.56 21.43 -11.02
CA LYS A 778 -4.92 21.91 -12.37
C LYS A 778 -6.33 21.48 -12.80
N GLY A 779 -6.79 21.99 -13.94
CA GLY A 779 -8.12 21.66 -14.51
C GLY A 779 -9.26 22.53 -13.97
N LYS A 780 -10.50 22.18 -14.37
CA LYS A 780 -11.73 22.90 -13.97
C LYS A 780 -12.21 22.47 -12.59
N ALA A 781 -12.13 21.18 -12.27
CA ALA A 781 -12.31 20.64 -10.92
C ALA A 781 -10.94 20.52 -10.26
N LYS A 782 -10.73 21.20 -9.12
CA LYS A 782 -9.46 21.23 -8.39
C LYS A 782 -9.63 20.65 -6.99
N GLY A 783 -8.55 20.16 -6.41
CA GLY A 783 -8.50 19.65 -5.05
C GLY A 783 -7.09 19.18 -4.69
N ASP A 784 -6.89 18.82 -3.44
CA ASP A 784 -5.62 18.26 -2.99
C ASP A 784 -5.32 16.92 -3.67
N VAL A 785 -4.03 16.57 -3.72
CA VAL A 785 -3.55 15.31 -4.29
C VAL A 785 -3.65 14.21 -3.23
N VAL A 786 -4.64 13.34 -3.34
CA VAL A 786 -4.84 12.20 -2.41
C VAL A 786 -3.59 11.33 -2.28
N ASN A 787 -2.85 11.17 -3.37
CA ASN A 787 -1.66 10.33 -3.37
C ASN A 787 -0.47 10.90 -2.56
N ASP A 788 -0.52 12.16 -2.13
CA ASP A 788 0.45 12.72 -1.18
C ASP A 788 0.38 12.00 0.18
N LEU A 789 -0.79 11.42 0.52
CA LEU A 789 -0.97 10.64 1.74
C LEU A 789 -0.31 9.25 1.70
N LEU A 790 0.08 8.75 0.51
CA LEU A 790 0.45 7.35 0.30
C LEU A 790 1.97 7.17 0.40
N ALA A 791 2.41 6.04 0.94
CA ALA A 791 3.83 5.71 1.03
C ALA A 791 4.35 5.05 -0.25
N ILE A 792 5.58 5.34 -0.63
CA ILE A 792 6.32 4.58 -1.64
C ILE A 792 6.71 3.23 -1.04
N ASN A 793 6.33 2.15 -1.70
CA ASN A 793 6.71 0.78 -1.34
C ASN A 793 6.62 -0.14 -2.55
N GLU A 794 7.24 -1.31 -2.45
CA GLU A 794 7.26 -2.30 -3.52
C GLU A 794 6.95 -3.70 -2.99
N GLU A 795 5.93 -4.32 -3.60
CA GLU A 795 5.68 -5.74 -3.52
C GLU A 795 6.85 -6.53 -4.16
N PRO A 796 7.34 -7.62 -3.53
CA PRO A 796 8.62 -8.26 -3.89
C PRO A 796 8.68 -8.86 -5.29
N ASN A 797 7.55 -9.23 -5.90
CA ASN A 797 7.49 -9.91 -7.19
C ASN A 797 7.38 -8.92 -8.35
N VAL A 798 6.46 -7.97 -8.25
CA VAL A 798 6.12 -7.07 -9.38
C VAL A 798 6.29 -5.59 -9.07
N ARG A 799 6.78 -5.25 -7.87
CA ARG A 799 7.12 -3.88 -7.44
C ARG A 799 5.96 -2.89 -7.50
N ILE A 800 4.73 -3.39 -7.31
CA ILE A 800 3.54 -2.55 -7.21
C ILE A 800 3.38 -2.08 -5.76
N MET A 801 2.91 -0.84 -5.58
CA MET A 801 2.74 -0.22 -4.27
C MET A 801 1.42 -0.58 -3.56
N GLU A 802 1.45 -0.57 -2.23
CA GLU A 802 0.31 -0.62 -1.35
C GLU A 802 -0.37 0.74 -1.20
N THR A 803 -1.61 0.84 -1.67
CA THR A 803 -2.39 2.10 -1.68
C THR A 803 -3.88 1.87 -1.43
N LYS A 804 -4.26 0.62 -1.16
CA LYS A 804 -5.66 0.21 -0.93
C LYS A 804 -5.96 -0.05 0.54
N ALA A 805 -4.95 -0.20 1.37
CA ALA A 805 -5.08 -0.38 2.81
C ALA A 805 -3.86 0.26 3.49
N LEU A 806 -4.10 1.32 4.25
CA LEU A 806 -3.10 1.99 5.08
C LEU A 806 -3.80 2.68 6.26
N MET A 807 -3.05 3.41 7.08
CA MET A 807 -3.58 4.13 8.24
C MET A 807 -3.67 5.64 7.99
N CYS A 808 -4.71 6.27 8.54
CA CYS A 808 -4.86 7.73 8.55
C CYS A 808 -5.51 8.24 9.83
N ASP A 809 -5.46 9.56 10.00
CA ASP A 809 -6.31 10.33 10.92
C ASP A 809 -7.27 11.21 10.12
N VAL A 810 -8.39 11.56 10.74
CA VAL A 810 -9.38 12.48 10.18
C VAL A 810 -9.87 13.42 11.29
N ALA A 811 -9.93 14.71 10.99
CA ALA A 811 -10.47 15.74 11.87
C ALA A 811 -11.43 16.68 11.12
N PRO A 812 -12.44 17.25 11.80
CA PRO A 812 -13.34 18.23 11.19
C PRO A 812 -12.62 19.54 10.84
N GLY A 813 -13.14 20.22 9.82
CA GLY A 813 -12.65 21.51 9.36
C GLY A 813 -11.49 21.42 8.37
N ARG A 814 -11.10 22.60 7.89
CA ARG A 814 -9.96 22.79 6.98
C ARG A 814 -8.63 22.75 7.72
N ARG A 815 -7.56 22.43 7.00
CA ARG A 815 -6.18 22.50 7.47
C ARG A 815 -5.86 23.95 7.80
N SER A 816 -5.20 24.17 8.93
CA SER A 816 -4.72 25.50 9.28
C SER A 816 -3.71 25.98 8.22
N GLU A 817 -3.86 27.22 7.75
CA GLU A 817 -2.88 27.92 6.89
C GLU A 817 -1.58 28.26 7.66
N ASN A 818 -1.62 28.24 8.99
CA ASN A 818 -0.46 28.48 9.83
C ASN A 818 0.27 27.14 10.13
N PRO A 819 1.53 26.95 9.68
CA PRO A 819 2.29 25.71 9.88
C PRO A 819 2.45 25.30 11.36
N SER A 820 2.53 26.28 12.26
CA SER A 820 2.59 26.05 13.71
C SER A 820 1.32 25.40 14.26
N ALA A 821 0.16 25.70 13.67
CA ALA A 821 -1.13 25.14 14.07
C ALA A 821 -1.45 23.77 13.40
N GLN A 822 -0.71 23.37 12.36
CA GLN A 822 -0.80 21.99 11.85
C GLN A 822 -0.12 20.99 12.81
N ALA A 823 0.90 21.41 13.55
CA ALA A 823 1.48 20.61 14.63
C ALA A 823 0.52 20.47 15.82
N THR A 824 -0.28 21.50 16.13
CA THR A 824 -1.15 21.54 17.32
C THR A 824 -2.38 20.64 17.25
N GLN A 825 -2.93 20.35 16.07
CA GLN A 825 -4.07 19.42 15.97
C GLN A 825 -3.73 17.99 16.42
N SER A 826 -2.45 17.58 16.33
CA SER A 826 -2.01 16.28 16.88
C SER A 826 -1.74 16.34 18.39
N THR A 827 -1.40 17.52 18.93
CA THR A 827 -1.14 17.73 20.37
C THR A 827 -2.41 18.02 21.18
N GLN A 828 -3.54 18.35 20.54
CA GLN A 828 -4.82 18.54 21.25
C GLN A 828 -5.33 17.25 21.93
N ARG A 829 -4.86 16.06 21.50
CA ARG A 829 -5.10 14.78 22.22
C ARG A 829 -4.22 14.59 23.47
N GLN A 830 -3.19 15.41 23.70
CA GLN A 830 -2.26 15.28 24.83
C GLN A 830 -2.74 15.99 26.11
N ALA A 831 -3.73 16.90 26.02
CA ALA A 831 -4.38 17.56 27.16
C ALA A 831 -5.66 16.82 27.65
N THR A 832 -5.94 15.61 27.15
CA THR A 832 -7.11 14.81 27.54
C THR A 832 -7.22 14.61 29.06
N CYS A 833 -6.09 14.54 29.76
CA CYS A 833 -6.08 14.39 31.22
C CYS A 833 -6.49 15.65 32.00
N GLU A 834 -6.33 16.85 31.42
CA GLU A 834 -6.83 18.12 31.99
C GLU A 834 -8.34 18.23 31.76
N VAL A 835 -8.79 18.00 30.53
CA VAL A 835 -10.21 18.04 30.16
C VAL A 835 -11.02 17.05 30.98
N ALA A 836 -10.55 15.79 31.08
CA ALA A 836 -11.20 14.79 31.92
C ALA A 836 -11.21 15.15 33.42
N CYS A 837 -10.21 15.90 33.89
CA CYS A 837 -10.18 16.41 35.26
C CYS A 837 -11.26 17.48 35.47
N LYS A 838 -11.36 18.44 34.53
CA LYS A 838 -12.34 19.53 34.59
C LYS A 838 -13.77 19.02 34.46
N GLU A 839 -14.06 18.22 33.44
CA GLU A 839 -15.41 17.67 33.20
C GLU A 839 -15.92 16.85 34.38
N TRP A 840 -15.09 15.94 34.91
CA TRP A 840 -15.51 15.06 35.99
C TRP A 840 -15.77 15.84 37.29
N ASN A 841 -14.86 16.74 37.64
CA ASN A 841 -14.95 17.49 38.90
C ASN A 841 -15.79 18.77 38.77
N GLN A 842 -16.38 19.02 37.60
CA GLN A 842 -17.14 20.24 37.28
C GLN A 842 -16.35 21.51 37.63
N VAL A 843 -15.05 21.48 37.32
CA VAL A 843 -14.16 22.63 37.56
C VAL A 843 -14.46 23.70 36.51
N GLY A 844 -14.59 24.95 36.94
CA GLY A 844 -14.94 26.08 36.07
C GLY A 844 -13.97 26.28 34.90
N GLU A 845 -14.47 26.95 33.85
CA GLU A 845 -13.66 27.34 32.70
C GLU A 845 -12.64 28.40 33.10
N ASP A 846 -11.43 28.30 32.54
CA ASP A 846 -10.49 29.43 32.56
C ASP A 846 -10.94 30.36 31.43
N GLY A 847 -10.99 31.66 31.66
CA GLY A 847 -11.35 32.63 30.62
C GLY A 847 -10.46 32.50 29.37
N LEU A 848 -10.91 33.08 28.25
CA LEU A 848 -10.13 33.13 27.01
C LEU A 848 -9.02 34.20 27.12
N ASP A 849 -7.91 33.87 27.79
CA ASP A 849 -6.72 34.73 27.87
C ASP A 849 -5.59 34.21 26.97
N TRP A 850 -5.02 35.11 26.18
CA TRP A 850 -3.89 34.80 25.29
C TRP A 850 -2.58 34.88 26.09
N SER A 851 -2.10 33.75 26.60
CA SER A 851 -0.92 33.68 27.48
C SER A 851 0.41 34.08 26.81
N GLY A 852 0.46 34.14 25.47
CA GLY A 852 1.69 34.39 24.72
C GLY A 852 2.68 33.21 24.70
N HIS A 853 2.39 32.12 25.41
CA HIS A 853 3.10 30.85 25.38
C HIS A 853 2.32 29.90 24.47
N SER A 854 2.82 29.67 23.24
CA SER A 854 2.06 29.16 22.08
C SER A 854 1.45 27.74 22.18
N TYR A 855 1.47 27.11 23.36
CA TYR A 855 0.91 25.77 23.61
C TYR A 855 0.27 25.60 25.00
N ASP A 856 0.22 26.65 25.84
CA ASP A 856 -0.29 26.57 27.22
C ASP A 856 -1.34 27.67 27.50
N ASN A 857 -2.62 27.28 27.53
CA ASN A 857 -3.74 28.19 27.79
C ASN A 857 -4.08 28.30 29.28
N THR A 858 -3.71 27.32 30.11
CA THR A 858 -4.07 27.30 31.54
C THR A 858 -2.97 27.89 32.44
N SER A 859 -1.74 27.99 31.92
CA SER A 859 -0.51 28.58 32.51
C SER A 859 0.01 27.94 33.81
N ALA A 860 -0.86 27.53 34.73
CA ALA A 860 -0.50 26.93 36.00
C ALA A 860 -1.65 26.08 36.59
N VAL A 861 -1.33 25.27 37.60
CA VAL A 861 -2.37 24.69 38.46
C VAL A 861 -2.98 25.79 39.34
N GLY A 862 -4.30 25.74 39.50
CA GLY A 862 -5.05 26.77 40.21
C GLY A 862 -6.44 26.29 40.65
N HIS A 863 -7.28 27.23 41.09
CA HIS A 863 -8.63 26.94 41.58
C HIS A 863 -9.56 26.40 40.49
N SER A 864 -9.36 26.81 39.24
CA SER A 864 -10.09 26.40 38.03
C SER A 864 -9.31 25.40 37.15
N THR A 865 -8.07 25.03 37.53
CA THR A 865 -7.25 24.02 36.84
C THR A 865 -6.50 23.14 37.84
N TRP A 866 -7.09 21.98 38.19
CA TRP A 866 -6.53 21.09 39.22
C TRP A 866 -5.42 20.16 38.73
N ARG A 867 -5.23 20.08 37.42
CA ARG A 867 -4.13 19.39 36.75
C ARG A 867 -3.78 20.21 35.51
N HIS A 868 -2.49 20.42 35.30
CA HIS A 868 -1.94 21.23 34.22
C HIS A 868 -0.85 20.43 33.48
N VAL A 869 -0.72 20.58 32.17
CA VAL A 869 0.23 19.95 31.26
C VAL A 869 1.10 21.05 30.70
N LYS A 870 2.30 21.14 31.25
CA LYS A 870 3.33 22.11 30.90
C LYS A 870 4.17 21.61 29.73
N PHE A 871 4.42 22.51 28.79
CA PHE A 871 5.39 22.35 27.71
C PHE A 871 6.74 22.93 28.16
N VAL A 872 7.76 22.09 28.25
CA VAL A 872 9.11 22.49 28.65
C VAL A 872 10.01 22.43 27.42
N GLU A 873 10.29 23.60 26.85
CA GLU A 873 11.30 23.76 25.80
C GLU A 873 12.69 23.49 26.37
N ARG A 874 13.47 22.65 25.69
CA ARG A 874 14.88 22.43 26.02
C ARG A 874 15.75 22.86 24.86
N GLU A 875 16.88 23.48 25.19
CA GLU A 875 17.93 23.75 24.22
C GLU A 875 18.39 22.46 23.55
N PRO A 876 18.65 22.50 22.23
CA PRO A 876 19.09 21.33 21.48
C PRO A 876 20.42 20.81 22.03
N GLN A 877 20.45 19.54 22.45
CA GLN A 877 21.70 18.85 22.78
C GLN A 877 22.15 17.99 21.60
N PRO A 878 23.41 18.11 21.13
CA PRO A 878 23.94 17.27 20.07
C PRO A 878 24.00 15.80 20.53
N GLY A 879 23.38 14.89 19.76
CA GLY A 879 23.64 13.45 19.87
C GLY A 879 22.47 12.53 20.22
N PHE A 880 21.22 13.00 20.24
CA PHE A 880 20.06 12.15 20.55
C PHE A 880 18.97 12.20 19.47
N GLY A 881 18.91 11.15 18.63
CA GLY A 881 17.88 10.94 17.61
C GLY A 881 18.34 11.29 16.20
N GLY A 882 18.12 10.39 15.24
CA GLY A 882 18.70 10.44 13.89
C GLY A 882 18.52 11.76 13.14
N ASN A 883 19.62 12.21 12.50
CA ASN A 883 19.70 13.07 11.31
C ASN A 883 18.69 14.22 11.13
N ALA A 884 18.34 14.96 12.18
CA ALA A 884 17.77 16.30 12.04
C ALA A 884 18.72 17.30 12.73
N PRO A 885 19.36 18.23 11.99
CA PRO A 885 20.07 19.34 12.62
C PRO A 885 19.03 20.31 13.20
N GLU A 886 19.19 20.65 14.49
CA GLU A 886 18.64 21.86 15.13
C GLU A 886 17.11 21.97 15.31
N LEU A 887 16.45 20.95 15.88
CA LEU A 887 15.08 21.10 16.40
C LEU A 887 15.08 21.10 17.94
N ASN A 888 14.46 22.12 18.54
CA ASN A 888 14.20 22.21 19.98
C ASN A 888 13.54 20.91 20.47
N SER A 889 14.08 20.32 21.54
CA SER A 889 13.46 19.15 22.16
C SER A 889 12.40 19.60 23.16
N TRP A 890 11.17 19.11 23.01
CA TRP A 890 10.06 19.42 23.90
C TRP A 890 9.93 18.31 24.95
N ALA A 891 9.93 18.68 26.23
CA ALA A 891 9.59 17.78 27.33
C ALA A 891 8.21 18.15 27.88
N PHE A 892 7.35 17.14 28.07
CA PHE A 892 6.01 17.32 28.63
C PHE A 892 6.04 17.02 30.12
N SER A 893 5.34 17.83 30.92
CA SER A 893 5.21 17.62 32.36
C SER A 893 3.79 17.85 32.80
N SER A 894 3.17 16.89 33.48
CA SER A 894 1.85 17.12 34.07
C SER A 894 1.97 17.50 35.55
N ASP A 895 1.68 18.75 35.88
CA ASP A 895 1.65 19.25 37.25
C ASP A 895 0.27 19.02 37.90
N VAL A 896 0.27 18.72 39.20
CA VAL A 896 -0.90 18.34 40.01
C VAL A 896 -0.54 18.40 41.50
N CYS A 897 -1.54 18.43 42.39
CA CYS A 897 -1.29 18.24 43.82
C CYS A 897 -0.52 16.93 44.09
N LYS A 898 0.55 17.02 44.90
CA LYS A 898 1.43 15.90 45.23
C LYS A 898 0.92 14.99 46.33
N HIS A 899 -0.19 15.38 46.99
CA HIS A 899 -0.80 14.67 48.11
C HIS A 899 0.25 14.17 49.13
N CYS A 900 1.09 15.09 49.62
CA CYS A 900 2.29 14.78 50.43
C CYS A 900 1.98 13.87 51.62
N GLU A 901 2.95 13.05 52.03
CA GLU A 901 2.85 12.22 53.23
C GLU A 901 2.72 13.07 54.50
N ASN A 902 3.57 14.09 54.64
CA ASN A 902 3.42 15.14 55.63
C ASN A 902 2.96 16.42 54.92
N ALA A 903 1.67 16.70 54.99
CA ALA A 903 1.05 17.77 54.23
C ALA A 903 0.97 19.07 55.05
N GLY A 904 1.87 20.02 54.78
CA GLY A 904 1.87 21.33 55.44
C GLY A 904 0.55 22.10 55.31
N CYS A 905 -0.19 21.92 54.20
CA CYS A 905 -1.51 22.51 54.02
C CYS A 905 -2.56 21.95 54.98
N LEU A 906 -2.46 20.66 55.34
CA LEU A 906 -3.31 20.03 56.36
C LEU A 906 -2.96 20.58 57.75
N GLU A 907 -1.68 20.64 58.08
CA GLU A 907 -1.20 21.13 59.39
C GLU A 907 -1.51 22.61 59.63
N ALA A 908 -1.51 23.43 58.58
CA ALA A 908 -1.78 24.87 58.66
C ALA A 908 -3.29 25.22 58.66
N CYS A 909 -4.18 24.24 58.48
CA CYS A 909 -5.61 24.49 58.36
C CYS A 909 -6.27 24.74 59.74
N PRO A 910 -6.72 25.97 60.06
CA PRO A 910 -7.24 26.28 61.39
C PRO A 910 -8.65 25.74 61.63
N THR A 911 -9.40 25.44 60.57
CA THR A 911 -10.76 24.91 60.65
C THR A 911 -10.81 23.38 60.65
N GLY A 912 -9.69 22.72 60.33
CA GLY A 912 -9.69 21.28 60.05
C GLY A 912 -10.42 20.90 58.76
N SER A 913 -10.65 21.85 57.84
CA SER A 913 -11.31 21.55 56.55
C SER A 913 -10.47 20.66 55.62
N ILE A 914 -9.16 20.56 55.86
CA ILE A 914 -8.26 19.69 55.09
C ILE A 914 -8.00 18.41 55.88
N VAL A 915 -8.30 17.26 55.29
CA VAL A 915 -8.21 15.94 55.95
C VAL A 915 -7.40 14.97 55.11
N ARG A 916 -6.84 13.96 55.77
CA ARG A 916 -6.27 12.77 55.10
C ARG A 916 -7.37 11.74 54.94
N THR A 917 -7.60 11.30 53.71
CA THR A 917 -8.59 10.28 53.36
C THR A 917 -8.10 8.88 53.70
N GLU A 918 -9.01 7.92 53.72
CA GLU A 918 -8.73 6.48 53.89
C GLU A 918 -7.80 5.90 52.81
N PHE A 919 -7.66 6.58 51.66
CA PHE A 919 -6.79 6.20 50.56
C PHE A 919 -5.45 6.96 50.55
N GLY A 920 -5.10 7.67 51.64
CA GLY A 920 -3.86 8.42 51.76
C GLY A 920 -3.85 9.78 51.03
N GLY A 921 -4.88 10.11 50.26
CA GLY A 921 -5.02 11.41 49.61
C GLY A 921 -5.34 12.53 50.61
N VAL A 922 -4.72 13.69 50.45
CA VAL A 922 -5.10 14.94 51.16
C VAL A 922 -6.30 15.58 50.46
N PHE A 923 -7.40 15.82 51.15
CA PHE A 923 -8.67 16.32 50.57
C PHE A 923 -9.13 17.60 51.30
N VAL A 924 -9.67 18.57 50.55
CA VAL A 924 -10.28 19.79 51.10
C VAL A 924 -11.79 19.61 51.11
N GLN A 925 -12.42 19.78 52.27
CA GLN A 925 -13.87 19.73 52.43
C GLN A 925 -14.45 21.13 52.16
N PRO A 926 -15.08 21.36 50.98
CA PRO A 926 -15.48 22.69 50.54
C PRO A 926 -16.62 23.30 51.36
N ASP A 927 -17.36 22.48 52.12
CA ASP A 927 -18.42 22.87 53.04
C ASP A 927 -17.90 23.35 54.41
N ILE A 928 -16.67 22.96 54.79
CA ILE A 928 -16.02 23.37 56.06
C ILE A 928 -15.01 24.51 55.85
N CYS A 929 -14.51 24.68 54.62
CA CYS A 929 -13.51 25.69 54.30
C CYS A 929 -14.08 27.10 54.51
N ASN A 930 -13.46 27.86 55.43
CA ASN A 930 -13.81 29.26 55.70
C ASN A 930 -13.00 30.27 54.85
N GLY A 931 -12.14 29.79 53.97
CA GLY A 931 -11.39 30.66 53.05
C GLY A 931 -10.22 31.44 53.64
N CYS A 932 -9.65 31.03 54.78
CA CYS A 932 -8.56 31.78 55.43
C CYS A 932 -7.23 31.82 54.62
N GLY A 933 -7.02 30.89 53.68
CA GLY A 933 -5.86 30.89 52.78
C GLY A 933 -4.53 30.40 53.36
N TYR A 934 -4.44 30.02 54.64
CA TYR A 934 -3.18 29.53 55.23
C TYR A 934 -2.60 28.30 54.52
N CYS A 935 -3.46 27.45 53.94
CA CYS A 935 -3.05 26.29 53.16
C CYS A 935 -2.33 26.64 51.85
N VAL A 936 -2.56 27.84 51.29
CA VAL A 936 -1.92 28.33 50.06
C VAL A 936 -0.44 28.58 50.33
N VAL A 937 -0.13 29.37 51.36
CA VAL A 937 1.25 29.69 51.76
C VAL A 937 1.99 28.50 52.39
N ALA A 938 1.25 27.54 52.96
CA ALA A 938 1.84 26.36 53.56
C ALA A 938 2.23 25.27 52.56
N CYS A 939 1.83 25.38 51.29
CA CYS A 939 2.12 24.38 50.27
C CYS A 939 3.52 24.58 49.68
N PRO A 940 4.48 23.65 49.89
CA PRO A 940 5.83 23.79 49.34
C PRO A 940 5.90 23.64 47.81
N PHE A 941 4.81 23.19 47.18
CA PHE A 941 4.70 22.99 45.73
C PHE A 941 3.87 24.08 45.03
N GLY A 942 3.25 25.00 45.77
CA GLY A 942 2.46 26.09 45.17
C GLY A 942 1.18 25.66 44.44
N VAL A 943 0.62 24.48 44.74
CA VAL A 943 -0.52 23.88 43.99
C VAL A 943 -1.90 24.08 44.63
N VAL A 944 -1.98 24.83 45.74
CA VAL A 944 -3.24 25.16 46.42
C VAL A 944 -3.54 26.62 46.15
N GLU A 945 -4.73 26.91 45.62
CA GLU A 945 -5.13 28.28 45.31
C GLU A 945 -6.49 28.60 45.95
N LYS A 946 -6.73 29.88 46.23
CA LYS A 946 -8.01 30.38 46.71
C LYS A 946 -8.84 30.89 45.53
N ASN A 947 -10.05 30.37 45.37
CA ASN A 947 -11.01 30.96 44.43
C ASN A 947 -11.43 32.33 44.96
N MET A 948 -11.31 33.36 44.14
CA MET A 948 -11.64 34.73 44.52
C MET A 948 -13.16 34.99 44.54
N ASP A 949 -13.94 34.18 43.82
CA ASP A 949 -15.40 34.35 43.72
C ASP A 949 -16.12 33.86 44.98
N ASP A 950 -15.75 32.70 45.52
CA ASP A 950 -16.38 32.12 46.71
C ASP A 950 -15.47 32.10 47.96
N GLY A 951 -14.22 32.53 47.81
CA GLY A 951 -13.25 32.64 48.88
C GLY A 951 -12.66 31.32 49.38
N ARG A 952 -13.05 30.15 48.84
CA ARG A 952 -12.59 28.84 49.33
C ARG A 952 -11.28 28.40 48.69
N ALA A 953 -10.57 27.49 49.35
CA ALA A 953 -9.33 26.92 48.83
C ALA A 953 -9.61 25.67 47.99
N PHE A 954 -8.93 25.55 46.85
CA PHE A 954 -9.09 24.47 45.88
C PHE A 954 -7.74 23.88 45.49
N LYS A 955 -7.77 22.59 45.18
CA LYS A 955 -6.65 21.78 44.67
C LYS A 955 -7.22 20.45 44.15
N CYS A 956 -6.40 19.67 43.45
CA CYS A 956 -6.76 18.28 43.12
C CYS A 956 -7.28 17.51 44.34
N THR A 957 -8.44 16.89 44.16
CA THR A 957 -9.17 16.09 45.15
C THR A 957 -8.68 14.64 45.22
N PHE A 958 -7.70 14.30 44.39
CA PHE A 958 -7.34 12.92 44.08
C PHE A 958 -8.50 12.08 43.51
N CYS A 959 -9.58 12.73 43.02
CA CYS A 959 -10.83 12.05 42.66
C CYS A 959 -11.34 11.16 43.81
N TYR A 960 -11.37 11.70 45.03
CA TYR A 960 -11.79 10.98 46.25
C TYR A 960 -13.16 10.29 46.10
N ASP A 961 -14.10 10.96 45.43
CA ASP A 961 -15.42 10.44 45.07
C ASP A 961 -15.35 9.17 44.20
N ARG A 962 -14.46 9.16 43.19
CA ARG A 962 -14.23 8.00 42.32
C ARG A 962 -13.58 6.86 43.08
N GLN A 963 -12.60 7.16 43.93
CA GLN A 963 -11.93 6.15 44.75
C GLN A 963 -12.92 5.44 45.69
N LYS A 964 -13.85 6.18 46.31
CA LYS A 964 -14.96 5.59 47.10
C LYS A 964 -15.86 4.65 46.28
N ALA A 965 -16.00 4.90 44.99
CA ALA A 965 -16.76 4.05 44.07
C ALA A 965 -15.94 2.89 43.47
N GLY A 966 -14.68 2.67 43.92
CA GLY A 966 -13.79 1.66 43.35
C GLY A 966 -13.28 1.99 41.95
N LEU A 967 -13.34 3.26 41.55
CA LEU A 967 -12.90 3.75 40.24
C LEU A 967 -11.56 4.49 40.35
N VAL A 968 -10.72 4.34 39.32
CA VAL A 968 -9.47 5.11 39.21
C VAL A 968 -9.73 6.59 38.87
N PRO A 969 -8.85 7.54 39.24
CA PRO A 969 -9.00 8.96 38.93
C PRO A 969 -9.26 9.24 37.44
N ALA A 970 -10.07 10.27 37.14
CA ALA A 970 -10.51 10.59 35.77
C ALA A 970 -9.32 10.86 34.82
N CYS A 971 -8.32 11.62 35.29
CA CYS A 971 -7.12 11.93 34.53
C CYS A 971 -6.24 10.71 34.23
N ALA A 972 -6.21 9.71 35.13
CA ALA A 972 -5.51 8.44 34.89
C ALA A 972 -6.31 7.56 33.93
N LYS A 973 -7.65 7.49 34.07
CA LYS A 973 -8.51 6.71 33.17
C LYS A 973 -8.47 7.22 31.72
N ALA A 974 -8.40 8.54 31.55
CA ALA A 974 -8.45 9.18 30.25
C ALA A 974 -7.07 9.31 29.58
N CYS A 975 -5.97 8.92 30.23
CA CYS A 975 -4.62 9.05 29.69
C CYS A 975 -4.37 8.01 28.59
N PRO A 976 -4.33 8.38 27.30
CA PRO A 976 -4.23 7.41 26.19
C PRO A 976 -2.84 6.78 26.07
N THR A 977 -1.82 7.45 26.62
CA THR A 977 -0.40 7.03 26.55
C THR A 977 0.04 6.24 27.79
N GLU A 978 -0.88 5.96 28.73
CA GLU A 978 -0.57 5.40 30.06
C GLU A 978 0.56 6.13 30.81
N SER A 979 0.77 7.41 30.50
CA SER A 979 1.79 8.23 31.17
C SER A 979 1.40 8.63 32.59
N ILE A 980 0.13 8.45 32.95
CA ILE A 980 -0.39 8.59 34.31
C ILE A 980 -0.90 7.21 34.74
N LYS A 981 -0.26 6.62 35.74
CA LYS A 981 -0.67 5.35 36.35
C LYS A 981 -1.18 5.59 37.77
N PHE A 982 -2.19 4.83 38.17
CA PHE A 982 -2.78 4.89 39.51
C PHE A 982 -2.85 3.49 40.10
N GLY A 983 -2.44 3.33 41.35
CA GLY A 983 -2.32 2.05 42.03
C GLY A 983 -1.57 2.20 43.36
N GLU A 984 -1.22 1.06 43.95
CA GLU A 984 -0.48 1.00 45.21
C GLU A 984 0.92 1.62 45.09
N ILE A 985 1.30 2.45 46.08
CA ILE A 985 2.48 3.32 46.00
C ILE A 985 3.79 2.54 45.82
N GLU A 986 3.94 1.39 46.49
CA GLU A 986 5.14 0.54 46.39
C GLU A 986 5.26 -0.11 45.00
N MET A 987 4.15 -0.58 44.43
CA MET A 987 4.14 -1.14 43.08
C MET A 987 4.51 -0.09 42.03
N LEU A 988 4.00 1.12 42.17
CA LEU A 988 4.30 2.22 41.26
C LEU A 988 5.78 2.67 41.38
N ARG A 989 6.38 2.61 42.58
CA ARG A 989 7.81 2.89 42.79
C ARG A 989 8.69 1.87 42.08
N ASP A 990 8.34 0.58 42.15
CA ASP A 990 9.09 -0.47 41.45
C ASP A 990 8.94 -0.38 39.93
N GLU A 991 7.73 -0.06 39.44
CA GLU A 991 7.52 0.19 38.02
C GLU A 991 8.31 1.41 37.53
N ALA A 992 8.39 2.47 38.33
CA ALA A 992 9.18 3.66 38.01
C ALA A 992 10.68 3.34 37.91
N LYS A 993 11.22 2.52 38.82
CA LYS A 993 12.63 2.06 38.75
C LYS A 993 12.90 1.27 37.46
N ALA A 994 12.06 0.29 37.14
CA ALA A 994 12.19 -0.49 35.91
C ALA A 994 12.09 0.37 34.63
N ARG A 995 11.26 1.43 34.67
CA ARG A 995 11.18 2.39 33.57
C ARG A 995 12.44 3.23 33.45
N ILE A 996 13.02 3.66 34.55
CA ILE A 996 14.28 4.43 34.57
C ILE A 996 15.44 3.60 34.02
N GLU A 997 15.55 2.33 34.40
CA GLU A 997 16.56 1.41 33.86
C GLU A 997 16.48 1.30 32.33
N LYS A 998 15.26 1.10 31.79
CA LYS A 998 15.02 1.10 30.34
C LYS A 998 15.35 2.44 29.66
N LEU A 999 15.22 3.56 30.38
CA LEU A 999 15.58 4.88 29.86
C LEU A 999 17.11 5.06 29.82
N HIS A 1000 17.82 4.60 30.86
CA HIS A 1000 19.28 4.55 30.90
C HIS A 1000 19.85 3.65 29.81
N GLU A 1001 19.27 2.46 29.57
CA GLU A 1001 19.65 1.58 28.44
C GLU A 1001 19.51 2.26 27.07
N ARG A 1002 18.63 3.25 26.96
CA ARG A 1002 18.41 4.05 25.75
C ARG A 1002 19.23 5.33 25.71
N GLY A 1003 20.23 5.46 26.58
CA GLY A 1003 21.16 6.59 26.68
C GLY A 1003 20.61 7.82 27.41
N MET A 1004 19.47 7.71 28.11
CA MET A 1004 18.87 8.84 28.85
C MET A 1004 19.31 8.85 30.32
N ASP A 1005 20.62 8.92 30.56
CA ASP A 1005 21.24 8.74 31.88
C ASP A 1005 20.81 9.79 32.92
N ASP A 1006 20.25 10.92 32.49
CA ASP A 1006 19.73 11.99 33.35
C ASP A 1006 18.30 11.75 33.86
N ALA A 1007 17.67 10.62 33.52
CA ALA A 1007 16.35 10.23 34.03
C ALA A 1007 16.41 9.78 35.50
N LYS A 1008 15.50 10.31 36.33
CA LYS A 1008 15.40 9.99 37.76
C LYS A 1008 13.96 10.09 38.27
N LEU A 1009 13.68 9.39 39.37
CA LEU A 1009 12.42 9.50 40.09
C LEU A 1009 12.46 10.73 41.02
N TYR A 1010 11.44 11.58 40.94
CA TYR A 1010 11.20 12.65 41.90
C TYR A 1010 10.14 12.20 42.91
N ASP A 1011 10.61 11.73 44.07
CA ASP A 1011 9.80 11.41 45.25
C ASP A 1011 10.61 11.84 46.51
N PRO A 1012 10.34 13.02 47.11
CA PRO A 1012 11.20 13.66 48.12
C PRO A 1012 11.02 13.06 49.53
N THR A 1013 11.33 11.78 49.70
CA THR A 1013 11.18 11.04 50.96
C THR A 1013 12.16 11.46 52.06
N ASP A 1014 13.27 12.09 51.70
CA ASP A 1014 14.35 12.55 52.60
C ASP A 1014 14.13 13.97 53.17
N THR A 1015 12.99 14.58 52.86
CA THR A 1015 12.63 15.94 53.28
C THR A 1015 11.51 15.92 54.33
N SER A 1016 11.15 17.09 54.88
CA SER A 1016 10.08 17.16 55.86
C SER A 1016 8.69 16.86 55.29
N VAL A 1017 8.50 16.80 53.96
CA VAL A 1017 7.25 16.31 53.36
C VAL A 1017 7.11 14.78 53.40
N GLY A 1018 8.18 14.03 53.71
CA GLY A 1018 8.12 12.58 53.94
C GLY A 1018 7.79 11.70 52.72
N GLY A 1019 7.79 12.27 51.51
CA GLY A 1019 7.38 11.62 50.26
C GLY A 1019 6.07 12.14 49.69
N THR A 1020 5.71 11.67 48.49
CA THR A 1020 4.55 12.14 47.74
C THR A 1020 3.70 10.98 47.20
N HIS A 1021 2.38 11.17 47.19
CA HIS A 1021 1.44 10.19 46.61
C HIS A 1021 1.18 10.45 45.11
N ALA A 1022 1.84 11.46 44.53
CA ALA A 1022 1.99 11.64 43.10
C ALA A 1022 3.43 12.06 42.80
N PHE A 1023 4.22 11.11 42.28
CA PHE A 1023 5.63 11.25 41.94
C PHE A 1023 5.88 11.15 40.43
N PHE A 1024 7.04 11.63 39.98
CA PHE A 1024 7.32 11.84 38.56
C PHE A 1024 8.66 11.25 38.15
N ILE A 1025 8.72 10.65 36.96
CA ILE A 1025 10.00 10.42 36.30
C ILE A 1025 10.35 11.70 35.54
N VAL A 1026 11.48 12.30 35.87
CA VAL A 1026 11.95 13.57 35.31
C VAL A 1026 13.37 13.42 34.80
N ARG A 1027 13.76 14.29 33.86
CA ARG A 1027 15.10 14.30 33.28
C ARG A 1027 15.82 15.60 33.64
N GLY A 1028 17.07 15.55 34.09
CA GLY A 1028 17.85 16.76 34.38
C GLY A 1028 17.39 17.51 35.64
N ASP A 1029 17.33 18.84 35.61
CA ASP A 1029 16.94 19.66 36.77
C ASP A 1029 15.42 19.66 36.99
N VAL A 1030 15.01 19.30 38.20
CA VAL A 1030 13.60 19.23 38.64
C VAL A 1030 12.92 20.60 38.61
N ARG A 1031 13.69 21.70 38.73
CA ARG A 1031 13.18 23.07 38.66
C ARG A 1031 12.55 23.40 37.31
N ALA A 1032 13.02 22.78 36.23
CA ALA A 1032 12.41 22.95 34.90
C ALA A 1032 10.93 22.51 34.88
N TYR A 1033 10.58 21.56 35.75
CA TYR A 1033 9.26 20.97 35.90
C TYR A 1033 8.39 21.66 36.96
N ASN A 1034 8.81 22.83 37.48
CA ASN A 1034 8.17 23.51 38.62
C ASN A 1034 8.20 22.67 39.92
N LEU A 1035 9.17 21.75 40.04
CA LEU A 1035 9.34 20.92 41.23
C LEU A 1035 10.50 21.47 42.08
N PRO A 1036 10.27 21.81 43.37
CA PRO A 1036 11.33 22.27 44.25
C PRO A 1036 12.34 21.14 44.52
N PRO A 1037 13.67 21.38 44.47
CA PRO A 1037 14.65 20.32 44.75
C PRO A 1037 14.58 19.76 46.18
N LYS A 1038 14.18 20.58 47.15
CA LYS A 1038 14.10 20.22 48.57
C LYS A 1038 12.84 20.83 49.22
N PRO A 1039 11.65 20.28 48.98
CA PRO A 1039 10.41 20.80 49.56
C PRO A 1039 10.39 20.59 51.07
N GLU A 1040 10.03 21.62 51.84
CA GLU A 1040 9.92 21.53 53.29
C GLU A 1040 8.58 22.09 53.79
N VAL A 1041 7.93 21.42 54.74
CA VAL A 1041 6.73 21.94 55.40
C VAL A 1041 7.12 23.11 56.33
N PRO A 1042 6.44 24.28 56.25
CA PRO A 1042 6.84 25.45 57.06
C PRO A 1042 6.75 25.26 58.57
N THR A 1043 5.95 24.30 59.04
CA THR A 1043 5.71 24.00 60.45
C THR A 1043 6.96 23.53 61.19
N ILE A 1044 7.98 23.00 60.50
CA ILE A 1044 9.27 22.64 61.13
C ILE A 1044 10.01 23.86 61.71
N TYR A 1045 9.71 25.06 61.20
CA TYR A 1045 10.31 26.31 61.65
C TYR A 1045 9.58 26.93 62.84
N LEU A 1046 8.37 26.48 63.18
CA LEU A 1046 7.58 27.05 64.27
C LEU A 1046 8.34 27.02 65.60
N LYS A 1047 8.98 25.90 65.94
CA LYS A 1047 9.73 25.79 67.21
C LYS A 1047 10.87 26.81 67.29
N LYS A 1048 11.63 26.99 66.20
CA LYS A 1048 12.69 28.01 66.13
C LYS A 1048 12.12 29.43 66.18
N ALA A 1049 11.03 29.69 65.44
CA ALA A 1049 10.37 30.98 65.43
C ALA A 1049 9.84 31.37 66.82
N TRP A 1050 9.16 30.46 67.53
CA TRP A 1050 8.69 30.68 68.91
C TRP A 1050 9.84 30.94 69.89
N ILE A 1051 10.96 30.23 69.77
CA ILE A 1051 12.16 30.48 70.58
C ILE A 1051 12.75 31.86 70.28
N SER A 1052 12.89 32.23 69.01
CA SER A 1052 13.39 33.55 68.60
C SER A 1052 12.46 34.69 69.05
N SER A 1053 11.13 34.52 68.95
CA SER A 1053 10.15 35.48 69.45
C SER A 1053 10.21 35.62 70.97
N ALA A 1054 10.40 34.52 71.71
CA ALA A 1054 10.57 34.56 73.17
C ALA A 1054 11.86 35.30 73.57
N ILE A 1055 12.97 35.07 72.86
CA ILE A 1055 14.24 35.80 73.06
C ILE A 1055 14.06 37.29 72.73
N GLY A 1056 13.39 37.61 71.62
CA GLY A 1056 13.09 38.99 71.22
C GLY A 1056 12.24 39.72 72.26
N ALA A 1057 11.20 39.07 72.79
CA ALA A 1057 10.37 39.60 73.86
C ALA A 1057 11.17 39.81 75.15
N ALA A 1058 12.06 38.89 75.52
CA ALA A 1058 12.92 39.03 76.70
C ALA A 1058 13.94 40.19 76.55
N LEU A 1059 14.51 40.40 75.36
CA LEU A 1059 15.39 41.53 75.07
C LEU A 1059 14.65 42.87 75.10
N LEU A 1060 13.42 42.92 74.57
CA LEU A 1060 12.56 44.10 74.65
C LEU A 1060 12.19 44.43 76.10
N LEU A 1061 11.79 43.44 76.90
CA LEU A 1061 11.54 43.59 78.34
C LEU A 1061 12.81 44.07 79.08
N GLY A 1062 13.97 43.47 78.80
CA GLY A 1062 15.25 43.86 79.37
C GLY A 1062 15.68 45.29 79.01
N GLY A 1063 15.49 45.69 77.75
CA GLY A 1063 15.76 47.05 77.27
C GLY A 1063 14.81 48.08 77.89
N THR A 1064 13.54 47.74 78.06
CA THR A 1064 12.53 48.60 78.71
C THR A 1064 12.83 48.78 80.19
N LEU A 1065 13.28 47.72 80.88
CA LEU A 1065 13.72 47.78 82.28
C LEU A 1065 14.99 48.63 82.45
N ALA A 1066 15.95 48.51 81.53
CA ALA A 1066 17.18 49.30 81.54
C ALA A 1066 16.91 50.79 81.28
N ALA A 1067 15.97 51.12 80.38
CA ALA A 1067 15.53 52.49 80.15
C ALA A 1067 14.83 53.10 81.38
N PHE A 1068 14.04 52.32 82.11
CA PHE A 1068 13.41 52.75 83.36
C PHE A 1068 14.39 52.91 84.53
N LEU A 1069 15.50 52.16 84.55
CA LEU A 1069 16.54 52.25 85.59
C LEU A 1069 17.58 53.35 85.30
N ALA A 1070 17.71 53.79 84.05
CA ALA A 1070 18.62 54.87 83.64
C ALA A 1070 18.07 56.28 83.92
N ASP A 1071 16.76 56.43 84.15
CA ASP A 1071 16.13 57.70 84.52
C ASP A 1071 16.19 57.91 86.05
N ARG A 1072 17.38 58.24 86.56
CA ARG A 1072 17.54 58.84 87.89
C ARG A 1072 17.65 60.36 87.75
N PRO A 1073 16.78 61.14 88.42
CA PRO A 1073 16.83 62.59 88.33
C PRO A 1073 18.05 63.13 89.10
N GLU A 1074 18.98 63.78 88.40
CA GLU A 1074 19.95 64.67 89.05
C GLU A 1074 19.23 65.93 89.55
N ARG A 1075 19.18 66.08 90.88
CA ARG A 1075 19.01 67.37 91.54
C ARG A 1075 20.30 68.19 91.41
N ARG A 1076 20.19 69.44 91.02
CA ARG A 1076 21.06 70.55 91.43
C ARG A 1076 20.19 71.81 91.58
N PRO A 1077 20.38 72.69 92.58
CA PRO A 1077 20.93 72.51 93.94
C PRO A 1077 19.90 71.99 94.95
#